data_AF-A0A1H8BNW4-F1
#
_entry.id   AF-A0A1H8BNW4-F1
#
_cell.length_a   1.000
_cell.length_b   1.000
_cell.length_c   1.000
_cell.angle_alpha   90.00
_cell.angle_beta   90.00
_cell.angle_gamma   90.00
#
_symmetry.space_group_name_H-M   'P 1'
#
loop_
_entity.id
_entity.type
_entity.pdbx_description
1 polymer ?
#
loop_
_entity_poly.entity_id
_entity_poly.type
_entity_poly.pdbx_seq_one_letter_code
_entity_poly.pdbx_strand_id
1 'polypeptide(L)'
;MKNWTFRQWNTVLGWVIFAIAFITYLSTIEPNFSFWDCGEYISSAVKLEVTHAPGAALFQIVGAVAAIFALGKGENYSIVINAMSALFSAFTILFLFWTITHFVRRLLNKDFDEITKHQEISILFAGIVGALCFTFSDTFWFSAVEGEVYSMASMFIALLVWLITKWENEYLAADNERWIILIFFILGLSVGVHMMCMLAIPAVCLVYYARKYKFTWKNFIWANVITLVILAIVFKGIFPLIMTMFGKLEIFFVNGLGLPFHSGTIAAFILMIAICYFLISYTRKMKRNVYQTIALSVVFMMIGFSCWMVIPIRANANPPMNLNDPDNAIGMLDYYNREQYGDWPTIYGQNYTAYLDANGIEKNEDGSFKTQKTGEIYEKDEKTGTYRKTGDRFNYVFNKAHVGFMPRMFNEDKDVMSNYISMYGAPDFSFNYSNEDVADSPEAKQIFDELRKKYEDGTITASDYLKVRPYNLLNVQRPSLGQNLDYFITFQNGYYFVRYLMWNFVGRQNDLEGNMEITRGNWISGIPFIDNALWGNQDKMPAKFKNESTVKFFFLPLILGLIGFFFQLNRDFGRFYAMLSIFVLMSVGIIFYTGVKPFEPRERDYAMVGSFYVFAIWIGLGAGAILWFLQSKIKSNAANIVAGVVLLGVPFMMGFQNYNVHNRHDRYTSYDYGYSILKSLPKNDILFVYGDNDTYPVWAIQETEQFRDDVKVVNFTLASTPWNIDQIKRRTYNAAPVPGVLTHDDYRDGVNDQIYLMKKSDWEGLFSMLKEQGAPETEFAEFRKYLTQDSMTMKQAISFLKYSSPAKNELLKMYFGEEKFEKYNILPVNKFILPVNKENAVKAGIINAADLPNTVNQIMITYKANTLYKNNLIMLDILANFDWKKPISFSSGGIYDSENIFYLDEYLQFDGFSYRLIPIHTPQTPDGEMGRVDPNSLYNVVKNFRWGNFKNLNTHFDETATSNIMSYRASASRAAAALATLGQKGKALELLDLASKEIPAEKYNDPRSLSSMVYGYIVSGQEAKGLKLAEVLKKGIFEEYDYCMSLSKADQNYLRRQIRTKPMEYSLVVSAVTDGYTTIGKKDKAYDYLVKSIEPIDKKFNTFVENLKEMGKEKAMNESEGVQKITPFYQYLFDVMEPFDSTYSKEKETQITNAIIKATQ
;
A
#
# COMPACT_ATOMS: atom_id res chain seq x y z
N MET A 1 29.76 -41.63 -20.79
CA MET A 1 29.11 -40.31 -20.94
C MET A 1 29.67 -39.64 -22.19
N LYS A 2 28.84 -39.02 -23.05
CA LYS A 2 29.31 -38.30 -24.24
C LYS A 2 30.29 -37.20 -23.83
N ASN A 3 31.39 -37.00 -24.56
CA ASN A 3 32.33 -35.90 -24.35
C ASN A 3 31.71 -34.59 -24.87
N TRP A 4 30.91 -33.91 -24.04
CA TRP A 4 30.34 -32.60 -24.37
C TRP A 4 31.35 -31.48 -24.12
N THR A 5 31.24 -30.42 -24.90
CA THR A 5 32.00 -29.17 -24.72
C THR A 5 31.41 -28.34 -23.57
N PHE A 6 32.21 -27.45 -22.97
CA PHE A 6 31.73 -26.49 -21.95
C PHE A 6 30.48 -25.74 -22.42
N ARG A 7 30.45 -25.29 -23.69
CA ARG A 7 29.30 -24.58 -24.25
C ARG A 7 28.03 -25.45 -24.23
N GLN A 8 28.14 -26.73 -24.54
CA GLN A 8 27.02 -27.68 -24.49
C GLN A 8 26.54 -27.88 -23.05
N TRP A 9 27.46 -28.14 -22.11
CA TRP A 9 27.12 -28.28 -20.69
C TRP A 9 26.48 -27.01 -20.11
N ASN A 10 27.07 -25.84 -20.38
CA ASN A 10 26.55 -24.55 -19.93
C ASN A 10 25.16 -24.26 -20.50
N THR A 11 24.91 -24.64 -21.75
CA THR A 11 23.58 -24.46 -22.36
C THR A 11 22.56 -25.39 -21.72
N VAL A 12 22.87 -26.68 -21.60
CA VAL A 12 21.93 -27.68 -21.05
C VAL A 12 21.66 -27.42 -19.57
N LEU A 13 22.69 -27.15 -18.77
CA LEU A 13 22.50 -26.85 -17.35
C LEU A 13 21.71 -25.57 -17.12
N GLY A 14 21.87 -24.53 -17.96
CA GLY A 14 21.00 -23.37 -17.92
C GLY A 14 19.53 -23.75 -18.05
N TRP A 15 19.18 -24.58 -19.04
CA TRP A 15 17.81 -25.07 -19.23
C TRP A 15 17.33 -26.01 -18.12
N VAL A 16 18.22 -26.80 -17.51
CA VAL A 16 17.88 -27.61 -16.32
C VAL A 16 17.53 -26.71 -15.13
N ILE A 17 18.32 -25.66 -14.89
CA ILE A 17 18.04 -24.70 -13.81
C ILE A 17 16.75 -23.91 -14.10
N PHE A 18 16.52 -23.53 -15.35
CA PHE A 18 15.23 -22.99 -15.79
C PHE A 18 14.08 -23.94 -15.45
N ALA A 19 14.20 -25.24 -15.76
CA ALA A 19 13.15 -26.21 -15.48
C ALA A 19 12.91 -26.38 -13.97
N ILE A 20 13.97 -26.38 -13.15
CA ILE A 20 13.85 -26.42 -11.69
C ILE A 20 13.09 -25.18 -11.18
N ALA A 21 13.49 -23.98 -11.61
CA ALA A 21 12.82 -22.75 -11.22
C ALA A 21 11.35 -22.73 -11.70
N PHE A 22 11.11 -23.10 -12.96
CA PHE A 22 9.77 -23.13 -13.55
C PHE A 22 8.84 -24.10 -12.82
N ILE A 23 9.28 -25.33 -12.56
CA ILE A 23 8.49 -26.33 -11.81
C ILE A 23 8.25 -25.84 -10.39
N THR A 24 9.27 -25.27 -9.73
CA THR A 24 9.14 -24.72 -8.38
C THR A 24 8.03 -23.67 -8.35
N TYR A 25 8.17 -22.61 -9.16
CA TYR A 25 7.20 -21.51 -9.19
C TYR A 25 5.81 -21.97 -9.63
N LEU A 26 5.73 -22.77 -10.70
CA LEU A 26 4.46 -23.28 -11.23
C LEU A 26 3.73 -24.15 -10.20
N SER A 27 4.44 -24.94 -9.40
CA SER A 27 3.84 -25.78 -8.35
C SER A 27 3.39 -24.98 -7.12
N THR A 28 3.84 -23.73 -6.98
CA THR A 28 3.57 -22.86 -5.82
C THR A 28 2.70 -21.65 -6.16
N ILE A 29 2.22 -21.50 -7.40
CA ILE A 29 1.37 -20.36 -7.79
C ILE A 29 0.07 -20.32 -7.00
N GLU A 30 -0.43 -19.11 -6.80
CA GLU A 30 -1.79 -18.92 -6.31
C GLU A 30 -2.80 -19.35 -7.40
N PRO A 31 -3.85 -20.13 -7.09
CA PRO A 31 -4.79 -20.63 -8.10
C PRO A 31 -5.61 -19.51 -8.77
N ASN A 32 -6.00 -18.50 -8.00
CA ASN A 32 -6.79 -17.37 -8.47
C ASN A 32 -5.91 -16.11 -8.49
N PHE A 33 -6.34 -15.02 -7.88
CA PHE A 33 -5.55 -13.78 -7.77
C PHE A 33 -5.29 -13.48 -6.29
N SER A 34 -4.20 -12.78 -5.99
CA SER A 34 -3.84 -12.32 -4.64
C SER A 34 -4.50 -10.97 -4.33
N PHE A 35 -4.32 -10.47 -3.10
CA PHE A 35 -4.68 -9.08 -2.75
C PHE A 35 -3.75 -8.08 -3.45
N TRP A 36 -4.01 -6.78 -3.29
CA TRP A 36 -3.29 -5.69 -3.99
C TRP A 36 -3.48 -5.75 -5.52
N ASP A 37 -2.49 -5.29 -6.28
CA ASP A 37 -2.60 -5.01 -7.72
C ASP A 37 -2.80 -6.25 -8.61
N CYS A 38 -2.66 -7.46 -8.06
CA CYS A 38 -2.78 -8.71 -8.83
C CYS A 38 -4.13 -8.86 -9.55
N GLY A 39 -5.23 -8.55 -8.86
CA GLY A 39 -6.57 -8.58 -9.46
C GLY A 39 -6.74 -7.60 -10.61
N GLU A 40 -6.15 -6.41 -10.49
CA GLU A 40 -6.15 -5.36 -11.51
C GLU A 40 -5.31 -5.79 -12.74
N TYR A 41 -4.07 -6.23 -12.54
CA TYR A 41 -3.18 -6.65 -13.61
C TYR A 41 -3.72 -7.86 -14.39
N ILE A 42 -4.34 -8.83 -13.70
CA ILE A 42 -5.00 -9.96 -14.36
C ILE A 42 -6.20 -9.49 -15.19
N SER A 43 -7.07 -8.65 -14.64
CA SER A 43 -8.22 -8.09 -15.37
C SER A 43 -7.80 -7.36 -16.63
N SER A 44 -6.80 -6.50 -16.47
CA SER A 44 -6.22 -5.74 -17.57
C SER A 44 -5.56 -6.61 -18.63
N ALA A 45 -4.81 -7.65 -18.23
CA ALA A 45 -4.21 -8.58 -19.17
C ALA A 45 -5.25 -9.35 -19.99
N VAL A 46 -6.35 -9.78 -19.37
CA VAL A 46 -7.37 -10.61 -20.02
C VAL A 46 -8.18 -9.82 -21.04
N LYS A 47 -8.51 -8.56 -20.75
CA LYS A 47 -9.39 -7.72 -21.59
C LYS A 47 -8.73 -6.50 -22.23
N LEU A 48 -7.41 -6.38 -22.09
CA LEU A 48 -6.63 -5.21 -22.51
C LEU A 48 -7.23 -3.92 -21.92
N GLU A 49 -7.47 -3.92 -20.61
CA GLU A 49 -7.99 -2.75 -19.89
C GLU A 49 -6.85 -1.83 -19.43
N VAL A 50 -7.15 -0.62 -18.93
CA VAL A 50 -6.10 0.34 -18.54
C VAL A 50 -5.91 0.30 -17.03
N THR A 51 -4.70 -0.07 -16.59
CA THR A 51 -4.28 -0.13 -15.17
C THR A 51 -3.86 1.24 -14.65
N HIS A 52 -3.45 1.32 -13.39
CA HIS A 52 -2.89 2.51 -12.77
C HIS A 52 -1.60 2.96 -13.47
N ALA A 53 -1.37 4.28 -13.45
CA ALA A 53 -0.22 4.93 -14.09
C ALA A 53 1.12 4.48 -13.47
N PRO A 54 2.19 4.27 -14.25
CA PRO A 54 2.32 4.54 -15.69
C PRO A 54 1.91 3.35 -16.58
N GLY A 55 1.19 2.36 -16.05
CA GLY A 55 0.70 1.20 -16.80
C GLY A 55 1.77 0.18 -17.19
N ALA A 56 1.31 -0.95 -17.72
CA ALA A 56 2.16 -2.07 -18.12
C ALA A 56 1.76 -2.65 -19.49
N ALA A 57 1.76 -1.80 -20.51
CA ALA A 57 1.31 -2.11 -21.88
C ALA A 57 1.81 -3.46 -22.45
N LEU A 58 3.10 -3.75 -22.32
CA LEU A 58 3.68 -4.99 -22.83
C LEU A 58 3.24 -6.20 -22.00
N PHE A 59 3.16 -6.06 -20.67
CA PHE A 59 2.63 -7.10 -19.81
C PHE A 59 1.19 -7.44 -20.20
N GLN A 60 0.35 -6.43 -20.47
CA GLN A 60 -1.03 -6.60 -20.93
C GLN A 60 -1.12 -7.32 -22.28
N ILE A 61 -0.33 -6.90 -23.27
CA ILE A 61 -0.33 -7.50 -24.61
C ILE A 61 0.07 -8.98 -24.53
N VAL A 62 1.15 -9.28 -23.81
CA VAL A 62 1.62 -10.66 -23.64
C VAL A 62 0.62 -11.47 -22.82
N GLY A 63 0.04 -10.87 -21.79
CA GLY A 63 -1.01 -11.47 -20.96
C GLY A 63 -2.27 -11.80 -21.76
N ALA A 64 -2.71 -10.94 -22.67
CA ALA A 64 -3.84 -11.20 -23.56
C ALA A 64 -3.58 -12.40 -24.49
N VAL A 65 -2.34 -12.57 -24.96
CA VAL A 65 -1.94 -13.76 -25.72
C VAL A 65 -1.93 -15.00 -24.82
N ALA A 66 -1.39 -14.90 -23.61
CA ALA A 66 -1.39 -16.00 -22.64
C ALA A 66 -2.82 -16.42 -22.27
N ALA A 67 -3.72 -15.46 -22.08
CA ALA A 67 -5.13 -15.67 -21.74
C ALA A 67 -5.88 -16.56 -22.74
N ILE A 68 -5.42 -16.70 -23.99
CA ILE A 68 -5.97 -17.67 -24.96
C ILE A 68 -5.92 -19.10 -24.40
N PHE A 69 -4.91 -19.43 -23.60
CA PHE A 69 -4.76 -20.74 -22.95
C PHE A 69 -5.75 -21.00 -21.81
N ALA A 70 -6.55 -20.00 -21.40
CA ALA A 70 -7.71 -20.22 -20.51
C ALA A 70 -8.88 -20.89 -21.25
N LEU A 71 -8.82 -20.99 -22.59
CA LEU A 71 -9.83 -21.65 -23.44
C LEU A 71 -11.25 -21.08 -23.26
N GLY A 72 -11.34 -19.78 -22.98
CA GLY A 72 -12.60 -19.06 -22.76
C GLY A 72 -13.30 -19.38 -21.44
N LYS A 73 -12.64 -20.08 -20.51
CA LYS A 73 -13.16 -20.35 -19.16
C LYS A 73 -12.68 -19.27 -18.20
N GLY A 74 -13.61 -18.46 -17.70
CA GLY A 74 -13.31 -17.29 -16.88
C GLY A 74 -12.46 -17.62 -15.66
N GLU A 75 -12.77 -18.73 -14.99
CA GLU A 75 -12.09 -19.20 -13.79
C GLU A 75 -10.61 -19.56 -14.01
N ASN A 76 -10.20 -19.80 -15.26
CA ASN A 76 -8.83 -20.21 -15.61
C ASN A 76 -7.93 -19.03 -15.99
N TYR A 77 -8.45 -17.81 -16.13
CA TYR A 77 -7.60 -16.68 -16.53
C TYR A 77 -6.52 -16.40 -15.49
N SER A 78 -6.86 -16.39 -14.21
CA SER A 78 -5.91 -16.05 -13.14
C SER A 78 -4.75 -17.04 -13.08
N ILE A 79 -5.02 -18.36 -13.09
CA ILE A 79 -3.95 -19.38 -13.06
C ILE A 79 -3.03 -19.28 -14.28
N VAL A 80 -3.57 -18.94 -15.46
CA VAL A 80 -2.78 -18.77 -16.69
C VAL A 80 -1.86 -17.56 -16.60
N ILE A 81 -2.35 -16.44 -16.08
CA ILE A 81 -1.53 -15.23 -15.91
C ILE A 81 -0.49 -15.42 -14.78
N ASN A 82 -0.82 -16.11 -13.69
CA ASN A 82 0.15 -16.46 -12.66
C ASN A 82 1.23 -17.41 -13.20
N ALA A 83 0.84 -18.39 -14.03
CA ALA A 83 1.79 -19.28 -14.70
C ALA A 83 2.70 -18.52 -15.68
N MET A 84 2.21 -17.44 -16.30
CA MET A 84 3.02 -16.53 -17.12
C MET A 84 4.08 -15.82 -16.25
N SER A 85 3.73 -15.34 -15.06
CA SER A 85 4.73 -14.79 -14.11
C SER A 85 5.78 -15.83 -13.74
N ALA A 86 5.36 -17.06 -13.40
CA ALA A 86 6.28 -18.16 -13.08
C ALA A 86 7.25 -18.46 -14.25
N LEU A 87 6.75 -18.41 -15.49
CA LEU A 87 7.55 -18.58 -16.70
C LEU A 87 8.61 -17.48 -16.86
N PHE A 88 8.23 -16.20 -16.71
CA PHE A 88 9.18 -15.08 -16.82
C PHE A 88 10.21 -15.08 -15.69
N SER A 89 9.81 -15.42 -14.47
CA SER A 89 10.74 -15.62 -13.36
C SER A 89 11.73 -16.76 -13.64
N ALA A 90 11.30 -17.88 -14.23
CA ALA A 90 12.22 -18.94 -14.63
C ALA A 90 13.23 -18.48 -15.71
N PHE A 91 12.81 -17.66 -16.67
CA PHE A 91 13.73 -17.03 -17.63
C PHE A 91 14.74 -16.09 -16.96
N THR A 92 14.35 -15.38 -15.91
CA THR A 92 15.28 -14.59 -15.08
C THR A 92 16.41 -15.46 -14.55
N ILE A 93 16.08 -16.63 -13.99
CA ILE A 93 17.06 -17.58 -13.45
C ILE A 93 17.96 -18.15 -14.56
N LEU A 94 17.42 -18.43 -15.74
CA LEU A 94 18.20 -18.88 -16.92
C LEU A 94 19.29 -17.85 -17.29
N PHE A 95 18.90 -16.58 -17.43
CA PHE A 95 19.81 -15.50 -17.77
C PHE A 95 20.81 -15.20 -16.64
N LEU A 96 20.39 -15.33 -15.38
CA LEU A 96 21.26 -15.23 -14.22
C LEU A 96 22.36 -16.30 -14.25
N PHE A 97 21.98 -17.56 -14.48
CA PHE A 97 22.93 -18.68 -14.58
C PHE A 97 23.99 -18.41 -15.66
N TRP A 98 23.57 -17.99 -16.85
CA TRP A 98 24.51 -17.68 -17.94
C TRP A 98 25.36 -16.43 -17.67
N THR A 99 24.82 -15.46 -16.94
CA THR A 99 25.59 -14.27 -16.50
C THR A 99 26.69 -14.65 -15.52
N ILE A 100 26.36 -15.47 -14.51
CA ILE A 100 27.32 -15.94 -13.50
C ILE A 100 28.43 -16.76 -14.16
N THR A 101 28.06 -17.77 -14.96
CA THR A 101 29.04 -18.64 -15.62
C THR A 101 29.95 -17.86 -16.56
N HIS A 102 29.43 -16.83 -17.25
CA HIS A 102 30.24 -15.92 -18.04
C HIS A 102 31.26 -15.15 -17.19
N PHE A 103 30.85 -14.54 -16.08
CA PHE A 103 31.75 -13.77 -15.22
C PHE A 103 32.77 -14.65 -14.50
N VAL A 104 32.37 -15.80 -13.93
CA VAL A 104 33.30 -16.73 -13.27
C VAL A 104 34.35 -17.20 -14.27
N ARG A 105 33.92 -17.62 -15.46
CA ARG A 105 34.85 -17.99 -16.53
C ARG A 105 35.85 -16.89 -16.79
N ARG A 106 35.41 -15.64 -17.00
CA ARG A 106 36.28 -14.49 -17.30
C ARG A 106 37.29 -14.18 -16.20
N LEU A 107 36.94 -14.45 -14.94
CA LEU A 107 37.86 -14.31 -13.80
C LEU A 107 38.92 -15.41 -13.78
N LEU A 108 38.59 -16.63 -14.23
CA LEU A 108 39.48 -17.79 -14.17
C LEU A 108 40.33 -17.99 -15.43
N ASN A 109 39.74 -17.81 -16.62
CA ASN A 109 40.42 -17.86 -17.91
C ASN A 109 39.75 -16.92 -18.93
N LYS A 110 40.56 -16.13 -19.66
CA LYS A 110 40.07 -15.07 -20.55
C LYS A 110 39.63 -15.60 -21.92
N ASP A 111 40.18 -16.73 -22.36
CA ASP A 111 39.95 -17.32 -23.69
C ASP A 111 39.00 -18.52 -23.63
N PHE A 112 38.12 -18.65 -24.64
CA PHE A 112 37.03 -19.63 -24.67
C PHE A 112 37.53 -21.07 -24.84
N ASP A 113 38.66 -21.24 -25.52
CA ASP A 113 39.15 -22.54 -26.01
C ASP A 113 40.13 -23.24 -25.03
N GLU A 114 40.48 -22.59 -23.92
CA GLU A 114 41.49 -23.07 -22.96
C GLU A 114 40.91 -23.39 -21.56
N ILE A 115 39.67 -23.88 -21.47
CA ILE A 115 39.07 -24.24 -20.17
C ILE A 115 39.43 -25.69 -19.83
N THR A 116 40.12 -25.89 -18.71
CA THR A 116 40.37 -27.25 -18.18
C THR A 116 39.09 -27.86 -17.61
N LYS A 117 38.97 -29.19 -17.60
CA LYS A 117 37.79 -29.88 -17.01
C LYS A 117 37.47 -29.46 -15.58
N HIS A 118 38.50 -29.22 -14.76
CA HIS A 118 38.31 -28.75 -13.37
C HIS A 118 37.70 -27.34 -13.33
N GLN A 119 38.18 -26.41 -14.17
CA GLN A 119 37.63 -25.07 -14.26
C GLN A 119 36.20 -25.09 -14.79
N GLU A 120 35.91 -25.93 -15.79
CA GLU A 120 34.55 -26.16 -16.29
C GLU A 120 33.61 -26.57 -15.15
N ILE A 121 33.98 -27.55 -14.34
CA ILE A 121 33.20 -27.98 -13.16
C ILE A 121 32.96 -26.79 -12.21
N SER A 122 34.01 -26.05 -11.84
CA SER A 122 33.90 -24.91 -10.92
C SER A 122 33.00 -23.80 -11.45
N ILE A 123 33.09 -23.49 -12.75
CA ILE A 123 32.25 -22.48 -13.40
C ILE A 123 30.77 -22.89 -13.38
N LEU A 124 30.48 -24.15 -13.72
CA LEU A 124 29.12 -24.66 -13.77
C LEU A 124 28.48 -24.70 -12.38
N PHE A 125 29.18 -25.20 -11.36
CA PHE A 125 28.68 -25.19 -9.97
C PHE A 125 28.47 -23.77 -9.44
N ALA A 126 29.37 -22.83 -9.75
CA ALA A 126 29.20 -21.42 -9.39
C ALA A 126 27.90 -20.83 -9.97
N GLY A 127 27.62 -21.13 -11.24
CA GLY A 127 26.36 -20.78 -11.90
C GLY A 127 25.14 -21.36 -11.20
N ILE A 128 25.16 -22.67 -10.91
CA ILE A 128 24.04 -23.37 -10.25
C ILE A 128 23.78 -22.79 -8.85
N VAL A 129 24.82 -22.64 -8.03
CA VAL A 129 24.70 -22.15 -6.65
C VAL A 129 24.10 -20.74 -6.61
N GLY A 130 24.67 -19.79 -7.37
CA GLY A 130 24.17 -18.42 -7.36
C GLY A 130 22.76 -18.30 -7.94
N ALA A 131 22.46 -19.01 -9.04
CA ALA A 131 21.13 -18.98 -9.65
C ALA A 131 20.05 -19.59 -8.74
N LEU A 132 20.34 -20.72 -8.07
CA LEU A 132 19.39 -21.34 -7.14
C LEU A 132 19.24 -20.55 -5.83
N CYS A 133 20.27 -19.86 -5.33
CA CYS A 133 20.12 -18.97 -4.18
C CYS A 133 19.14 -17.84 -4.48
N PHE A 134 19.16 -17.29 -5.70
CA PHE A 134 18.15 -16.31 -6.11
C PHE A 134 16.79 -16.96 -6.35
N THR A 135 16.76 -18.16 -6.92
CA THR A 135 15.52 -18.93 -7.16
C THR A 135 14.70 -19.06 -5.88
N PHE A 136 15.38 -19.36 -4.77
CA PHE A 136 14.78 -19.58 -3.46
C PHE A 136 14.89 -18.36 -2.52
N SER A 137 15.19 -17.17 -3.05
CA SER A 137 15.19 -15.94 -2.28
C SER A 137 13.76 -15.42 -2.07
N ASP A 138 13.52 -14.84 -0.90
CA ASP A 138 12.17 -14.55 -0.40
C ASP A 138 11.39 -13.59 -1.29
N THR A 139 11.94 -12.39 -1.50
CA THR A 139 11.29 -11.34 -2.30
C THR A 139 11.06 -11.78 -3.75
N PHE A 140 12.03 -12.48 -4.35
CA PHE A 140 11.91 -12.91 -5.75
C PHE A 140 10.89 -14.04 -5.92
N TRP A 141 10.86 -15.02 -5.01
CA TRP A 141 9.89 -16.11 -5.08
C TRP A 141 8.47 -15.59 -4.83
N PHE A 142 8.28 -14.65 -3.90
CA PHE A 142 6.99 -14.01 -3.65
C PHE A 142 6.38 -13.42 -4.95
N SER A 143 7.15 -12.63 -5.71
CA SER A 143 6.68 -12.04 -6.97
C SER A 143 6.62 -13.04 -8.14
N ALA A 144 7.26 -14.22 -8.03
CA ALA A 144 7.26 -15.23 -9.09
C ALA A 144 5.96 -16.05 -9.15
N VAL A 145 5.14 -16.02 -8.09
CA VAL A 145 3.95 -16.89 -7.93
C VAL A 145 2.62 -16.16 -8.08
N GLU A 146 2.64 -14.87 -8.44
CA GLU A 146 1.46 -14.04 -8.66
C GLU A 146 1.53 -13.20 -9.95
N GLY A 147 0.38 -12.85 -10.50
CA GLY A 147 0.19 -12.13 -11.76
C GLY A 147 0.53 -10.64 -11.68
N GLU A 148 1.80 -10.31 -11.45
CA GLU A 148 2.29 -8.93 -11.30
C GLU A 148 3.47 -8.62 -12.25
N VAL A 149 3.77 -7.34 -12.46
CA VAL A 149 4.76 -6.84 -13.44
C VAL A 149 6.22 -7.16 -13.07
N TYR A 150 6.52 -7.40 -11.79
CA TYR A 150 7.90 -7.56 -11.31
C TYR A 150 8.59 -8.84 -11.79
N SER A 151 7.81 -9.89 -12.09
CA SER A 151 8.31 -11.13 -12.70
C SER A 151 8.93 -10.85 -14.08
N MET A 152 8.20 -10.13 -14.93
CA MET A 152 8.64 -9.72 -16.25
C MET A 152 9.73 -8.64 -16.16
N ALA A 153 9.62 -7.66 -15.26
CA ALA A 153 10.67 -6.65 -15.08
C ALA A 153 12.03 -7.27 -14.71
N SER A 154 12.03 -8.25 -13.80
CA SER A 154 13.24 -9.01 -13.42
C SER A 154 13.83 -9.77 -14.61
N MET A 155 12.98 -10.37 -15.45
CA MET A 155 13.40 -11.05 -16.67
C MET A 155 14.09 -10.09 -17.64
N PHE A 156 13.52 -8.90 -17.85
CA PHE A 156 14.13 -7.88 -18.71
C PHE A 156 15.46 -7.36 -18.17
N ILE A 157 15.59 -7.15 -16.86
CA ILE A 157 16.88 -6.78 -16.23
C ILE A 157 17.91 -7.88 -16.48
N ALA A 158 17.57 -9.13 -16.19
CA ALA A 158 18.48 -10.26 -16.38
C ALA A 158 18.85 -10.46 -17.85
N LEU A 159 17.89 -10.30 -18.77
CA LEU A 159 18.11 -10.34 -20.21
C LEU A 159 19.07 -9.23 -20.66
N LEU A 160 18.89 -7.99 -20.22
CA LEU A 160 19.77 -6.87 -20.57
C LEU A 160 21.21 -7.09 -20.09
N VAL A 161 21.38 -7.56 -18.84
CA VAL A 161 22.70 -7.90 -18.27
C VAL A 161 23.32 -9.07 -19.03
N TRP A 162 22.54 -10.09 -19.38
CA TRP A 162 23.05 -11.22 -20.16
C TRP A 162 23.41 -10.84 -21.61
N LEU A 163 22.62 -10.00 -22.28
CA LEU A 163 22.87 -9.55 -23.65
C LEU A 163 24.20 -8.78 -23.78
N ILE A 164 24.59 -7.98 -22.77
CA ILE A 164 25.90 -7.33 -22.81
C ILE A 164 27.05 -8.33 -22.64
N THR A 165 26.85 -9.46 -21.94
CA THR A 165 27.84 -10.55 -21.92
C THR A 165 27.96 -11.24 -23.29
N LYS A 166 26.85 -11.33 -24.04
CA LYS A 166 26.84 -11.85 -25.41
C LYS A 166 27.61 -10.94 -26.36
N TRP A 167 27.35 -9.63 -26.32
CA TRP A 167 28.17 -8.64 -27.02
C TRP A 167 29.65 -8.78 -26.65
N GLU A 168 29.96 -8.88 -25.36
CA GLU A 168 31.33 -8.95 -24.88
C GLU A 168 32.10 -10.17 -25.41
N ASN A 169 31.43 -11.31 -25.54
CA ASN A 169 32.00 -12.52 -26.12
C ASN A 169 32.29 -12.38 -27.62
N GLU A 170 31.49 -11.60 -28.33
CA GLU A 170 31.54 -11.41 -29.78
C GLU A 170 32.08 -10.03 -30.16
N TYR A 171 32.75 -9.30 -29.26
CA TYR A 171 33.11 -7.89 -29.45
C TYR A 171 34.09 -7.63 -30.63
N LEU A 172 34.71 -8.66 -31.19
CA LEU A 172 35.56 -8.61 -32.39
C LEU A 172 34.84 -9.07 -33.66
N ALA A 173 33.63 -9.61 -33.56
CA ALA A 173 32.84 -9.98 -34.73
C ALA A 173 32.48 -8.74 -35.55
N ALA A 174 32.42 -8.92 -36.88
CA ALA A 174 32.14 -7.84 -37.82
C ALA A 174 30.75 -7.20 -37.63
N ASP A 175 29.84 -7.90 -36.96
CA ASP A 175 28.45 -7.52 -36.72
C ASP A 175 28.11 -7.43 -35.23
N ASN A 176 29.12 -7.24 -34.36
CA ASN A 176 28.93 -7.20 -32.91
C ASN A 176 27.89 -6.16 -32.45
N GLU A 177 27.75 -5.05 -33.18
CA GLU A 177 26.87 -3.94 -32.86
C GLU A 177 25.39 -4.34 -32.84
N ARG A 178 25.02 -5.46 -33.47
CA ARG A 178 23.66 -6.02 -33.42
C ARG A 178 23.16 -6.22 -31.99
N TRP A 179 24.05 -6.60 -31.08
CA TRP A 179 23.71 -6.83 -29.68
C TRP A 179 23.38 -5.52 -28.97
N ILE A 180 24.08 -4.43 -29.29
CA ILE A 180 23.79 -3.10 -28.74
C ILE A 180 22.45 -2.59 -29.28
N ILE A 181 22.17 -2.77 -30.57
CA ILE A 181 20.87 -2.41 -31.16
C ILE A 181 19.73 -3.19 -30.49
N LEU A 182 19.92 -4.50 -30.28
CA LEU A 182 18.96 -5.36 -29.58
C LEU A 182 18.75 -4.91 -28.12
N ILE A 183 19.82 -4.56 -27.40
CA ILE A 183 19.70 -4.04 -26.03
C ILE A 183 18.79 -2.81 -25.99
N PHE A 184 18.98 -1.86 -26.92
CA PHE A 184 18.15 -0.67 -26.99
C PHE A 184 16.70 -0.95 -27.40
N PHE A 185 16.47 -1.94 -28.28
CA PHE A 185 15.12 -2.44 -28.57
C PHE A 185 14.43 -2.98 -27.31
N ILE A 186 15.13 -3.85 -26.56
CA ILE A 186 14.64 -4.43 -25.31
C ILE A 186 14.42 -3.36 -24.24
N LEU A 187 15.28 -2.34 -24.16
CA LEU A 187 15.07 -1.18 -23.28
C LEU A 187 13.77 -0.43 -23.62
N GLY A 188 13.48 -0.23 -24.92
CA GLY A 188 12.22 0.36 -25.37
C GLY A 188 11.00 -0.47 -24.98
N LEU A 189 11.07 -1.80 -25.18
CA LEU A 189 10.01 -2.72 -24.74
C LEU A 189 9.82 -2.74 -23.23
N SER A 190 10.91 -2.64 -22.46
CA SER A 190 10.88 -2.72 -21.00
C SER A 190 10.10 -1.58 -20.35
N VAL A 191 9.96 -0.44 -21.04
CA VAL A 191 9.10 0.66 -20.59
C VAL A 191 7.63 0.25 -20.56
N GLY A 192 7.22 -0.65 -21.47
CA GLY A 192 5.91 -1.31 -21.46
C GLY A 192 5.71 -2.29 -20.33
N VAL A 193 6.72 -2.54 -19.50
CA VAL A 193 6.64 -3.43 -18.33
C VAL A 193 6.81 -2.63 -17.06
N HIS A 194 8.00 -2.03 -16.88
CA HIS A 194 8.33 -1.21 -15.71
C HIS A 194 9.59 -0.38 -15.97
N MET A 195 9.59 0.89 -15.57
CA MET A 195 10.70 1.83 -15.82
C MET A 195 12.02 1.43 -15.12
N MET A 196 11.96 0.61 -14.07
CA MET A 196 13.17 0.14 -13.34
C MET A 196 14.15 -0.62 -14.22
N CYS A 197 13.69 -1.23 -15.32
CA CYS A 197 14.57 -1.97 -16.24
C CYS A 197 15.67 -1.09 -16.85
N MET A 198 15.41 0.23 -16.97
CA MET A 198 16.39 1.20 -17.45
C MET A 198 17.59 1.35 -16.50
N LEU A 199 17.46 0.98 -15.23
CA LEU A 199 18.55 1.03 -14.26
C LEU A 199 19.63 -0.02 -14.54
N ALA A 200 19.42 -0.94 -15.51
CA ALA A 200 20.45 -1.83 -16.02
C ALA A 200 21.43 -1.15 -17.01
N ILE A 201 21.08 0.02 -17.56
CA ILE A 201 21.89 0.76 -18.55
C ILE A 201 23.33 1.01 -18.05
N PRO A 202 23.55 1.44 -16.79
CA PRO A 202 24.91 1.66 -16.30
C PRO A 202 25.79 0.43 -16.38
N ALA A 203 25.30 -0.77 -16.03
CA ALA A 203 26.11 -1.97 -16.20
C ALA A 203 26.40 -2.28 -17.67
N VAL A 204 25.42 -2.07 -18.57
CA VAL A 204 25.64 -2.27 -20.01
C VAL A 204 26.79 -1.39 -20.49
N CYS A 205 26.75 -0.09 -20.18
CA CYS A 205 27.78 0.87 -20.55
C CYS A 205 29.14 0.55 -19.91
N LEU A 206 29.15 0.15 -18.63
CA LEU A 206 30.38 -0.11 -17.89
C LEU A 206 31.03 -1.45 -18.27
N VAL A 207 30.26 -2.49 -18.62
CA VAL A 207 30.78 -3.73 -19.22
C VAL A 207 31.35 -3.45 -20.61
N TYR A 208 30.67 -2.63 -21.42
CA TYR A 208 31.19 -2.16 -22.70
C TYR A 208 32.55 -1.47 -22.54
N TYR A 209 32.63 -0.53 -21.59
CA TYR A 209 33.85 0.17 -21.24
C TYR A 209 34.96 -0.80 -20.79
N ALA A 210 34.66 -1.67 -19.83
CA ALA A 210 35.60 -2.62 -19.25
C ALA A 210 36.14 -3.62 -20.28
N ARG A 211 35.42 -3.85 -21.38
CA ARG A 211 35.92 -4.67 -22.49
C ARG A 211 36.76 -3.87 -23.48
N LYS A 212 36.30 -2.69 -23.89
CA LYS A 212 36.89 -1.96 -25.03
C LYS A 212 38.09 -1.10 -24.65
N TYR A 213 38.18 -0.64 -23.41
CA TYR A 213 39.19 0.30 -22.96
C TYR A 213 40.06 -0.28 -21.84
N LYS A 214 41.33 0.12 -21.79
CA LYS A 214 42.20 -0.15 -20.65
C LYS A 214 41.87 0.82 -19.52
N PHE A 215 41.83 0.30 -18.29
CA PHE A 215 41.53 1.09 -17.11
C PHE A 215 42.59 2.18 -16.89
N THR A 216 42.12 3.42 -16.81
CA THR A 216 42.83 4.57 -16.23
C THR A 216 41.79 5.43 -15.51
N TRP A 217 42.17 6.15 -14.46
CA TRP A 217 41.23 7.04 -13.75
C TRP A 217 40.57 8.06 -14.71
N LYS A 218 41.33 8.58 -15.68
CA LYS A 218 40.81 9.49 -16.71
C LYS A 218 39.72 8.84 -17.57
N ASN A 219 39.99 7.66 -18.14
CA ASN A 219 39.01 6.97 -19.00
C ASN A 219 37.80 6.49 -18.18
N PHE A 220 38.01 6.12 -16.91
CA PHE A 220 36.97 5.69 -16.00
C PHE A 220 36.01 6.83 -15.62
N ILE A 221 36.53 8.03 -15.35
CA ILE A 221 35.71 9.22 -15.12
C ILE A 221 34.87 9.51 -16.37
N TRP A 222 35.48 9.51 -17.56
CA TRP A 222 34.74 9.71 -18.81
C TRP A 222 33.70 8.63 -19.07
N ALA A 223 33.99 7.37 -18.76
CA ALA A 223 33.02 6.28 -18.87
C ALA A 223 31.79 6.51 -17.99
N ASN A 224 31.99 6.98 -16.76
CA ASN A 224 30.90 7.34 -15.84
C ASN A 224 30.09 8.54 -16.35
N VAL A 225 30.76 9.60 -16.79
CA VAL A 225 30.09 10.78 -17.37
C VAL A 225 29.25 10.38 -18.58
N ILE A 226 29.81 9.60 -19.52
CA ILE A 226 29.06 9.11 -20.69
C ILE A 226 27.89 8.22 -20.26
N THR A 227 28.09 7.35 -19.28
CA THR A 227 27.04 6.48 -18.74
C THR A 227 25.88 7.28 -18.15
N LEU A 228 26.18 8.29 -17.33
CA LEU A 228 25.19 9.18 -16.76
C LEU A 228 24.47 10.00 -17.84
N VAL A 229 25.18 10.45 -18.88
CA VAL A 229 24.58 11.13 -20.02
C VAL A 229 23.63 10.19 -20.79
N ILE A 230 24.02 8.95 -21.05
CA ILE A 230 23.16 7.96 -21.71
C ILE A 230 21.92 7.68 -20.85
N LEU A 231 22.10 7.45 -19.55
CA LEU A 231 21.00 7.22 -18.61
C LEU A 231 20.04 8.44 -18.58
N ALA A 232 20.57 9.66 -18.50
CA ALA A 232 19.77 10.88 -18.53
C ALA A 232 19.03 11.08 -19.85
N ILE A 233 19.68 10.80 -20.99
CA ILE A 233 19.05 10.85 -22.32
C ILE A 233 17.92 9.84 -22.42
N VAL A 234 18.09 8.61 -21.94
CA VAL A 234 17.03 7.59 -22.02
C VAL A 234 15.90 7.91 -21.04
N PHE A 235 16.21 8.21 -19.77
CA PHE A 235 15.23 8.38 -18.71
C PHE A 235 14.50 9.73 -18.75
N LYS A 236 15.24 10.83 -18.95
CA LYS A 236 14.70 12.22 -18.94
C LYS A 236 14.62 12.86 -20.33
N GLY A 237 15.29 12.30 -21.33
CA GLY A 237 15.35 12.88 -22.68
C GLY A 237 14.30 12.30 -23.62
N ILE A 238 14.56 11.10 -24.17
CA ILE A 238 13.86 10.56 -25.34
C ILE A 238 12.37 10.34 -25.06
N PHE A 239 12.00 9.58 -24.02
CA PHE A 239 10.59 9.29 -23.76
C PHE A 239 9.77 10.51 -23.34
N PRO A 240 10.21 11.36 -22.38
CA PRO A 240 9.46 12.57 -22.03
C PRO A 240 9.37 13.57 -23.18
N LEU A 241 10.43 13.71 -24.00
CA LEU A 241 10.40 14.60 -25.18
C LEU A 241 9.40 14.11 -26.21
N ILE A 242 9.35 12.79 -26.48
CA ILE A 242 8.36 12.20 -27.37
C ILE A 242 6.95 12.48 -26.84
N MET A 243 6.66 12.16 -25.57
CA MET A 243 5.34 12.38 -24.99
C MET A 243 4.94 13.86 -24.99
N THR A 244 5.87 14.76 -24.64
CA THR A 244 5.65 16.21 -24.68
C THR A 244 5.40 16.72 -26.10
N MET A 245 6.16 16.22 -27.08
CA MET A 245 5.98 16.58 -28.49
C MET A 245 4.57 16.17 -28.96
N PHE A 246 4.14 14.96 -28.63
CA PHE A 246 2.79 14.48 -28.96
C PHE A 246 1.70 15.37 -28.35
N GLY A 247 1.76 15.64 -27.04
CA GLY A 247 0.78 16.50 -26.37
C GLY A 247 0.75 17.94 -26.91
N LYS A 248 1.93 18.56 -27.16
CA LYS A 248 2.00 19.93 -27.68
C LYS A 248 1.53 20.05 -29.13
N LEU A 249 1.88 19.09 -29.99
CA LEU A 249 1.40 19.07 -31.37
C LEU A 249 -0.10 18.82 -31.41
N GLU A 250 -0.62 17.95 -30.54
CA GLU A 250 -2.07 17.74 -30.40
C GLU A 250 -2.80 19.05 -30.12
N ILE A 251 -2.37 19.81 -29.11
CA ILE A 251 -2.96 21.13 -28.82
C ILE A 251 -2.79 22.10 -29.99
N PHE A 252 -1.61 22.17 -30.62
CA PHE A 252 -1.37 23.11 -31.72
C PHE A 252 -2.27 22.85 -32.94
N PHE A 253 -2.38 21.60 -33.37
CA PHE A 253 -3.19 21.26 -34.54
C PHE A 253 -4.70 21.37 -34.26
N VAL A 254 -5.15 20.99 -33.07
CA VAL A 254 -6.58 21.06 -32.72
C VAL A 254 -6.98 22.48 -32.35
N ASN A 255 -6.38 23.07 -31.32
CA ASN A 255 -6.78 24.40 -30.84
C ASN A 255 -6.26 25.53 -31.74
N GLY A 256 -5.09 25.37 -32.35
CA GLY A 256 -4.44 26.40 -33.16
C GLY A 256 -4.90 26.40 -34.62
N LEU A 257 -5.04 25.23 -35.24
CA LEU A 257 -5.42 25.09 -36.65
C LEU A 257 -6.89 24.67 -36.85
N GLY A 258 -7.62 24.33 -35.79
CA GLY A 258 -9.03 23.94 -35.87
C GLY A 258 -9.26 22.55 -36.49
N LEU A 259 -8.26 21.66 -36.44
CA LEU A 259 -8.40 20.30 -36.96
C LEU A 259 -9.09 19.37 -35.94
N PRO A 260 -9.65 18.23 -36.39
CA PRO A 260 -10.25 17.24 -35.50
C PRO A 260 -9.24 16.67 -34.48
N PHE A 261 -9.75 16.14 -33.36
CA PHE A 261 -8.96 15.40 -32.38
C PHE A 261 -8.07 14.32 -33.01
N HIS A 262 -6.91 14.10 -32.42
CA HIS A 262 -5.83 13.23 -32.85
C HIS A 262 -5.07 13.68 -34.11
N SER A 263 -5.42 14.82 -34.72
CA SER A 263 -4.69 15.32 -35.90
C SER A 263 -3.24 15.66 -35.58
N GLY A 264 -2.96 16.24 -34.40
CA GLY A 264 -1.60 16.55 -33.98
C GLY A 264 -0.80 15.29 -33.62
N THR A 265 -1.47 14.27 -33.09
CA THR A 265 -0.92 12.93 -32.85
C THR A 265 -0.47 12.28 -34.16
N ILE A 266 -1.29 12.32 -35.21
CA ILE A 266 -0.92 11.80 -36.55
C ILE A 266 0.27 12.60 -37.12
N ALA A 267 0.24 13.93 -37.03
CA ALA A 267 1.34 14.77 -37.46
C ALA A 267 2.66 14.47 -36.70
N ALA A 268 2.57 14.22 -35.39
CA ALA A 268 3.69 13.82 -34.55
C ALA A 268 4.29 12.48 -34.99
N PHE A 269 3.45 11.49 -35.35
CA PHE A 269 3.91 10.22 -35.91
C PHE A 269 4.63 10.38 -37.24
N ILE A 270 4.06 11.15 -38.17
CA ILE A 270 4.69 11.42 -39.48
C ILE A 270 6.04 12.11 -39.28
N LEU A 271 6.09 13.12 -38.41
CA LEU A 271 7.31 13.83 -38.07
C LEU A 271 8.35 12.88 -37.46
N MET A 272 7.94 12.00 -36.54
CA MET A 272 8.83 11.01 -35.94
C MET A 272 9.39 10.03 -36.98
N ILE A 273 8.57 9.52 -37.91
CA ILE A 273 9.02 8.66 -39.02
C ILE A 273 10.01 9.41 -39.90
N ALA A 274 9.72 10.67 -40.25
CA ALA A 274 10.62 11.51 -41.04
C ALA A 274 11.97 11.71 -40.32
N ILE A 275 11.96 12.05 -39.02
CA ILE A 275 13.17 12.19 -38.19
C ILE A 275 13.98 10.88 -38.21
N CYS A 276 13.34 9.73 -38.02
CA CYS A 276 14.01 8.42 -38.06
C CYS A 276 14.64 8.16 -39.43
N TYR A 277 13.90 8.40 -40.51
CA TYR A 277 14.37 8.22 -41.88
C TYR A 277 15.58 9.12 -42.19
N PHE A 278 15.51 10.40 -41.83
CA PHE A 278 16.61 11.33 -42.04
C PHE A 278 17.82 10.99 -41.17
N LEU A 279 17.61 10.58 -39.91
CA LEU A 279 18.67 10.16 -39.00
C LEU A 279 19.43 8.94 -39.56
N ILE A 280 18.71 7.91 -40.01
CA ILE A 280 19.31 6.71 -40.62
C ILE A 280 20.03 7.08 -41.94
N SER A 281 19.37 7.85 -42.80
CA SER A 281 19.93 8.24 -44.10
C SER A 281 21.19 9.09 -43.96
N TYR A 282 21.21 10.03 -43.03
CA TYR A 282 22.34 10.91 -42.77
C TYR A 282 23.52 10.13 -42.16
N THR A 283 23.28 9.30 -41.15
CA THR A 283 24.35 8.51 -40.52
C THR A 283 24.94 7.46 -41.46
N ARG A 284 24.14 6.88 -42.36
CA ARG A 284 24.63 6.02 -43.45
C ARG A 284 25.59 6.75 -44.40
N LYS A 285 25.31 8.01 -44.74
CA LYS A 285 26.18 8.84 -45.61
C LYS A 285 27.54 9.16 -44.96
N MET A 286 27.59 9.25 -43.62
CA MET A 286 28.83 9.55 -42.89
C MET A 286 29.86 8.41 -42.87
N LYS A 287 29.47 7.18 -43.26
CA LYS A 287 30.35 5.98 -43.30
C LYS A 287 31.09 5.69 -41.98
N ARG A 288 30.53 6.09 -40.83
CA ARG A 288 31.09 5.79 -39.49
C ARG A 288 30.15 4.87 -38.71
N ASN A 289 30.60 3.65 -38.43
CA ASN A 289 29.81 2.59 -37.79
C ASN A 289 29.19 3.03 -36.45
N VAL A 290 29.89 3.87 -35.67
CA VAL A 290 29.40 4.36 -34.37
C VAL A 290 28.13 5.21 -34.53
N TYR A 291 28.09 6.13 -35.50
CA TYR A 291 26.92 6.98 -35.70
C TYR A 291 25.71 6.20 -36.21
N GLN A 292 25.96 5.23 -37.10
CA GLN A 292 24.91 4.33 -37.57
C GLN A 292 24.35 3.47 -36.43
N THR A 293 25.23 2.97 -35.54
CA THR A 293 24.80 2.18 -34.37
C THR A 293 23.95 3.02 -33.43
N ILE A 294 24.38 4.26 -33.12
CA ILE A 294 23.60 5.18 -32.27
C ILE A 294 22.23 5.46 -32.88
N ALA A 295 22.17 5.79 -34.18
CA ALA A 295 20.91 6.03 -34.87
C ALA A 295 19.98 4.82 -34.83
N LEU A 296 20.50 3.63 -35.13
CA LEU A 296 19.71 2.39 -35.10
C LEU A 296 19.26 2.06 -33.68
N SER A 297 20.12 2.21 -32.67
CA SER A 297 19.74 2.01 -31.27
C SER A 297 18.58 2.92 -30.86
N VAL A 298 18.62 4.21 -31.19
CA VAL A 298 17.54 5.15 -30.89
C VAL A 298 16.25 4.75 -31.62
N VAL A 299 16.34 4.42 -32.92
CA VAL A 299 15.17 3.99 -33.72
C VAL A 299 14.54 2.70 -33.17
N PHE A 300 15.34 1.68 -32.91
CA PHE A 300 14.85 0.41 -32.36
C PHE A 300 14.30 0.58 -30.94
N MET A 301 14.86 1.47 -30.12
CA MET A 301 14.28 1.80 -28.82
C MET A 301 12.89 2.43 -28.96
N MET A 302 12.69 3.34 -29.90
CA MET A 302 11.36 3.90 -30.19
C MET A 302 10.39 2.85 -30.73
N ILE A 303 10.86 1.92 -31.57
CA ILE A 303 10.05 0.78 -32.03
C ILE A 303 9.62 -0.08 -30.84
N GLY A 304 10.53 -0.41 -29.92
CA GLY A 304 10.19 -1.14 -28.69
C GLY A 304 9.16 -0.39 -27.84
N PHE A 305 9.33 0.92 -27.69
CA PHE A 305 8.41 1.77 -26.92
C PHE A 305 7.01 1.87 -27.54
N SER A 306 6.86 1.61 -28.83
CA SER A 306 5.56 1.68 -29.52
C SER A 306 4.47 0.74 -28.96
N CYS A 307 4.84 -0.28 -28.17
CA CYS A 307 3.87 -1.12 -27.46
C CYS A 307 2.93 -0.30 -26.54
N TRP A 308 3.38 0.85 -26.03
CA TRP A 308 2.58 1.77 -25.22
C TRP A 308 1.37 2.36 -25.96
N MET A 309 1.33 2.31 -27.29
CA MET A 309 0.16 2.76 -28.06
C MET A 309 -1.12 1.98 -27.73
N VAL A 310 -1.02 0.79 -27.14
CA VAL A 310 -2.20 0.03 -26.71
C VAL A 310 -3.01 0.78 -25.66
N ILE A 311 -2.36 1.54 -24.77
CA ILE A 311 -3.02 2.26 -23.67
C ILE A 311 -4.05 3.27 -24.20
N PRO A 312 -3.68 4.28 -25.03
CA PRO A 312 -4.66 5.25 -25.52
C PRO A 312 -5.68 4.62 -26.48
N ILE A 313 -5.28 3.60 -27.25
CA ILE A 313 -6.22 2.86 -28.13
C ILE A 313 -7.31 2.20 -27.29
N ARG A 314 -6.94 1.57 -26.17
CA ARG A 314 -7.88 0.90 -25.28
C ARG A 314 -8.68 1.90 -24.46
N ALA A 315 -8.08 2.98 -23.96
CA ALA A 315 -8.81 4.05 -23.27
C ALA A 315 -9.96 4.62 -24.12
N ASN A 316 -9.73 4.88 -25.42
CA ASN A 316 -10.80 5.31 -26.35
C ASN A 316 -11.95 4.30 -26.51
N ALA A 317 -11.66 3.00 -26.37
CA ALA A 317 -12.67 1.95 -26.40
C ALA A 317 -13.52 1.89 -25.12
N ASN A 318 -13.20 2.71 -24.11
CA ASN A 318 -13.96 2.89 -22.89
C ASN A 318 -14.18 1.58 -22.10
N PRO A 319 -13.12 0.78 -21.81
CA PRO A 319 -13.25 -0.46 -21.07
C PRO A 319 -13.81 -0.21 -19.66
N PRO A 320 -14.36 -1.26 -19.00
CA PRO A 320 -14.85 -1.18 -17.63
C PRO A 320 -13.84 -0.57 -16.67
N MET A 321 -12.62 -1.10 -16.66
CA MET A 321 -11.49 -0.53 -15.95
C MET A 321 -10.68 0.35 -16.90
N ASN A 322 -10.74 1.66 -16.69
CA ASN A 322 -10.00 2.61 -17.52
C ASN A 322 -9.33 3.68 -16.64
N LEU A 323 -8.40 3.27 -15.78
CA LEU A 323 -7.79 4.17 -14.78
C LEU A 323 -7.13 5.36 -15.46
N ASN A 324 -7.39 6.56 -14.93
CA ASN A 324 -6.96 7.87 -15.46
C ASN A 324 -7.49 8.29 -16.84
N ASP A 325 -8.14 7.38 -17.58
CA ASP A 325 -8.65 7.60 -18.94
C ASP A 325 -7.69 8.33 -19.89
N PRO A 326 -6.50 7.77 -20.20
CA PRO A 326 -5.52 8.41 -21.07
C PRO A 326 -5.87 8.25 -22.56
N ASP A 327 -7.06 8.69 -22.98
CA ASP A 327 -7.61 8.52 -24.33
C ASP A 327 -6.98 9.42 -25.41
N ASN A 328 -6.08 10.32 -25.04
CA ASN A 328 -5.47 11.27 -25.97
C ASN A 328 -3.99 11.55 -25.63
N ALA A 329 -3.28 12.26 -26.48
CA ALA A 329 -1.85 12.53 -26.31
C ALA A 329 -1.50 13.32 -25.04
N ILE A 330 -2.42 14.17 -24.56
CA ILE A 330 -2.23 14.97 -23.34
C ILE A 330 -2.45 14.07 -22.11
N GLY A 331 -3.55 13.31 -22.08
CA GLY A 331 -3.80 12.33 -21.03
C GLY A 331 -2.70 11.26 -20.95
N MET A 332 -2.16 10.83 -22.09
CA MET A 332 -1.00 9.92 -22.13
C MET A 332 0.28 10.52 -21.56
N LEU A 333 0.53 11.81 -21.77
CA LEU A 333 1.66 12.50 -21.15
C LEU A 333 1.51 12.54 -19.63
N ASP A 334 0.31 12.86 -19.15
CA ASP A 334 0.00 12.92 -17.72
C ASP A 334 0.09 11.55 -17.05
N TYR A 335 -0.41 10.52 -17.75
CA TYR A 335 -0.31 9.13 -17.35
C TYR A 335 1.15 8.65 -17.29
N TYR A 336 1.96 8.99 -18.29
CA TYR A 336 3.39 8.66 -18.29
C TYR A 336 4.15 9.33 -17.14
N ASN A 337 3.88 10.62 -16.89
CA ASN A 337 4.50 11.40 -15.81
C ASN A 337 3.98 11.02 -14.42
N ARG A 338 2.81 10.37 -14.37
CA ARG A 338 2.07 10.01 -13.15
C ARG A 338 1.67 11.24 -12.34
N GLU A 339 1.18 12.27 -13.03
CA GLU A 339 0.82 13.58 -12.47
C GLU A 339 -0.16 13.47 -11.29
N GLN A 340 -0.98 12.42 -11.24
CA GLN A 340 -1.93 12.15 -10.17
C GLN A 340 -1.29 11.92 -8.78
N TYR A 341 -0.03 11.47 -8.71
CA TYR A 341 0.63 11.18 -7.44
C TYR A 341 1.39 12.39 -6.88
N GLY A 342 1.46 13.50 -7.62
CA GLY A 342 2.26 14.67 -7.27
C GLY A 342 3.77 14.44 -7.35
N ASP A 343 4.53 15.40 -6.83
CA ASP A 343 6.00 15.38 -6.77
C ASP A 343 6.49 15.51 -5.33
N TRP A 344 7.72 15.09 -5.06
CA TRP A 344 8.34 15.19 -3.75
C TRP A 344 9.80 15.67 -3.85
N PRO A 345 10.28 16.41 -2.83
CA PRO A 345 11.62 16.95 -2.88
C PRO A 345 12.67 15.84 -2.72
N THR A 346 13.56 15.70 -3.70
CA THR A 346 14.65 14.71 -3.67
C THR A 346 15.98 15.31 -3.19
N ILE A 347 16.42 16.41 -3.81
CA ILE A 347 17.72 17.06 -3.50
C ILE A 347 17.55 18.36 -2.71
N TYR A 348 16.51 19.13 -2.97
CA TYR A 348 16.27 20.42 -2.33
C TYR A 348 14.77 20.69 -2.25
N GLY A 349 14.29 21.09 -1.09
CA GLY A 349 12.86 21.34 -0.86
C GLY A 349 12.47 21.37 0.61
N GLN A 350 11.18 21.34 0.86
CA GLN A 350 10.58 21.48 2.18
C GLN A 350 10.78 20.26 3.08
N ASN A 351 10.83 20.49 4.39
CA ASN A 351 10.65 19.47 5.41
C ASN A 351 9.20 19.49 5.92
N TYR A 352 8.77 18.41 6.58
CA TYR A 352 7.41 18.26 7.11
C TYR A 352 6.99 19.37 8.09
N THR A 353 7.96 20.02 8.75
CA THR A 353 7.69 21.10 9.69
C THR A 353 7.08 22.34 9.02
N ALA A 354 7.18 22.48 7.70
CA ALA A 354 6.47 23.51 6.95
C ALA A 354 4.94 23.42 7.11
N TYR A 355 4.42 22.23 7.42
CA TYR A 355 3.00 21.98 7.63
C TYR A 355 2.57 22.07 9.11
N LEU A 356 3.55 22.15 10.02
CA LEU A 356 3.33 22.40 11.45
C LEU A 356 3.39 23.90 11.77
N ASP A 357 4.16 24.67 11.00
CA ASP A 357 4.28 26.12 11.13
C ASP A 357 3.15 26.84 10.36
N ALA A 358 2.63 27.92 10.93
CA ALA A 358 1.60 28.75 10.28
C ALA A 358 2.15 29.51 9.07
N ASN A 359 3.44 29.89 9.12
CA ASN A 359 4.18 30.62 8.09
C ASN A 359 5.13 29.71 7.30
N GLY A 360 4.97 28.39 7.41
CA GLY A 360 5.80 27.41 6.70
C GLY A 360 5.55 27.39 5.19
N ILE A 361 4.37 27.83 4.75
CA ILE A 361 4.02 28.07 3.34
C ILE A 361 3.84 29.58 3.17
N GLU A 362 4.49 30.18 2.16
CA GLU A 362 4.36 31.61 1.87
C GLU A 362 2.91 31.94 1.46
N LYS A 363 2.43 33.11 1.87
CA LYS A 363 1.12 33.66 1.49
C LYS A 363 1.29 34.91 0.63
N ASN A 364 0.33 35.16 -0.25
CA ASN A 364 0.19 36.40 -0.99
C ASN A 364 -0.42 37.49 -0.09
N GLU A 365 -0.48 38.73 -0.56
CA GLU A 365 -1.04 39.88 0.18
C GLU A 365 -2.53 39.68 0.54
N ASP A 366 -3.26 38.91 -0.26
CA ASP A 366 -4.66 38.52 -0.03
C ASP A 366 -4.83 37.38 1.00
N GLY A 367 -3.73 36.88 1.58
CA GLY A 367 -3.74 35.77 2.54
C GLY A 367 -3.78 34.37 1.91
N SER A 368 -3.94 34.24 0.59
CA SER A 368 -3.92 32.95 -0.11
C SER A 368 -2.51 32.37 -0.15
N PHE A 369 -2.37 31.03 -0.19
CA PHE A 369 -1.06 30.41 -0.32
C PHE A 369 -0.43 30.75 -1.69
N LYS A 370 0.84 31.15 -1.64
CA LYS A 370 1.64 31.44 -2.82
C LYS A 370 2.01 30.15 -3.54
N THR A 371 1.87 30.16 -4.86
CA THR A 371 2.05 28.98 -5.70
C THR A 371 2.94 29.30 -6.90
N GLN A 372 3.66 28.30 -7.38
CA GLN A 372 4.44 28.36 -8.61
C GLN A 372 3.82 27.43 -9.63
N LYS A 373 3.34 27.98 -10.75
CA LYS A 373 2.77 27.19 -11.85
C LYS A 373 3.82 26.24 -12.45
N THR A 374 3.47 24.96 -12.55
CA THR A 374 4.32 23.88 -13.09
C THR A 374 3.80 23.32 -14.41
N GLY A 375 2.51 23.50 -14.71
CA GLY A 375 1.89 22.98 -15.92
C GLY A 375 0.48 23.49 -16.12
N GLU A 376 -0.15 23.06 -17.21
CA GLU A 376 -1.55 23.37 -17.54
C GLU A 376 -2.34 22.07 -17.61
N ILE A 377 -3.59 22.11 -17.18
CA ILE A 377 -4.50 20.98 -17.25
C ILE A 377 -5.46 21.24 -18.41
N TYR A 378 -5.53 20.27 -19.33
CA TYR A 378 -6.40 20.29 -20.49
C TYR A 378 -7.34 19.11 -20.46
N GLU A 379 -8.55 19.33 -20.94
CA GLU A 379 -9.60 18.34 -21.06
C GLU A 379 -10.19 18.40 -22.48
N LYS A 380 -10.63 17.27 -22.99
CA LYS A 380 -11.25 17.17 -24.31
C LYS A 380 -12.68 17.73 -24.25
N ASP A 381 -12.97 18.79 -25.02
CA ASP A 381 -14.31 19.37 -25.12
C ASP A 381 -14.97 18.98 -26.44
N GLU A 382 -15.81 17.96 -26.39
CA GLU A 382 -16.50 17.45 -27.58
C GLU A 382 -17.52 18.44 -28.17
N LYS A 383 -18.00 19.42 -27.39
CA LYS A 383 -18.95 20.43 -27.87
C LYS A 383 -18.28 21.46 -28.76
N THR A 384 -17.06 21.89 -28.39
CA THR A 384 -16.28 22.86 -29.17
C THR A 384 -15.36 22.21 -30.18
N GLY A 385 -15.08 20.90 -30.04
CA GLY A 385 -14.08 20.20 -30.84
C GLY A 385 -12.64 20.62 -30.51
N THR A 386 -12.41 21.15 -29.30
CA THR A 386 -11.09 21.66 -28.87
C THR A 386 -10.70 21.10 -27.51
N TYR A 387 -9.43 21.25 -27.12
CA TYR A 387 -8.96 20.98 -25.77
C TYR A 387 -9.15 22.23 -24.91
N ARG A 388 -10.07 22.15 -23.94
CA ARG A 388 -10.36 23.25 -23.01
C ARG A 388 -9.35 23.21 -21.87
N LYS A 389 -8.77 24.37 -21.52
CA LYS A 389 -7.95 24.50 -20.32
C LYS A 389 -8.85 24.55 -19.08
N THR A 390 -8.67 23.63 -18.16
CA THR A 390 -9.48 23.50 -16.93
C THR A 390 -8.75 24.00 -15.68
N GLY A 391 -7.41 24.06 -15.72
CA GLY A 391 -6.63 24.54 -14.59
C GLY A 391 -5.15 24.69 -14.88
N ASP A 392 -4.42 25.03 -13.82
CA ASP A 392 -2.97 25.07 -13.80
C ASP A 392 -2.48 24.11 -12.71
N ARG A 393 -1.44 23.34 -13.01
CA ARG A 393 -0.68 22.60 -12.00
C ARG A 393 0.24 23.56 -11.30
N PHE A 394 0.45 23.38 -10.00
CA PHE A 394 1.32 24.23 -9.22
C PHE A 394 1.97 23.49 -8.06
N ASN A 395 3.11 24.04 -7.61
CA ASN A 395 3.73 23.69 -6.34
C ASN A 395 3.57 24.85 -5.36
N TYR A 396 3.40 24.56 -4.07
CA TYR A 396 3.43 25.59 -3.03
C TYR A 396 4.82 26.21 -2.92
N VAL A 397 4.87 27.52 -2.67
CA VAL A 397 6.11 28.22 -2.33
C VAL A 397 6.31 28.14 -0.83
N PHE A 398 7.28 27.34 -0.40
CA PHE A 398 7.59 27.15 1.02
C PHE A 398 8.55 28.21 1.54
N ASN A 399 8.37 28.59 2.80
CA ASN A 399 9.27 29.52 3.48
C ASN A 399 10.68 28.92 3.57
N LYS A 400 11.69 29.73 3.22
CA LYS A 400 13.10 29.32 3.21
C LYS A 400 13.59 28.74 4.55
N ALA A 401 12.97 29.11 5.67
CA ALA A 401 13.25 28.53 6.99
C ALA A 401 13.01 27.00 7.03
N HIS A 402 12.07 26.49 6.25
CA HIS A 402 11.72 25.06 6.19
C HIS A 402 12.32 24.31 4.99
N VAL A 403 12.98 25.02 4.07
CA VAL A 403 13.55 24.46 2.84
C VAL A 403 15.04 24.14 2.99
N GLY A 404 15.42 22.87 2.88
CA GLY A 404 16.78 22.39 3.10
C GLY A 404 17.35 21.57 1.95
N PHE A 405 18.65 21.27 2.05
CA PHE A 405 19.31 20.28 1.20
C PHE A 405 19.01 18.87 1.72
N MET A 406 18.70 17.96 0.80
CA MET A 406 18.34 16.56 1.05
C MET A 406 17.25 16.41 2.13
N PRO A 407 16.07 17.03 1.97
CA PRO A 407 14.96 16.85 2.89
C PRO A 407 14.42 15.42 2.74
N ARG A 408 14.63 14.58 3.76
CA ARG A 408 14.16 13.20 3.78
C ARG A 408 12.85 13.03 4.53
N MET A 409 12.59 13.91 5.50
CA MET A 409 11.33 14.01 6.25
C MET A 409 10.52 15.18 5.70
N PHE A 410 9.75 14.97 4.63
CA PHE A 410 9.08 16.04 3.88
C PHE A 410 7.55 15.93 3.83
N ASN A 411 6.99 14.77 4.19
CA ASN A 411 5.60 14.46 3.91
C ASN A 411 4.62 15.18 4.85
N GLU A 412 3.49 15.61 4.30
CA GLU A 412 2.45 16.42 4.98
C GLU A 412 1.36 15.60 5.68
N ASP A 413 1.34 14.28 5.47
CA ASP A 413 0.36 13.40 6.09
C ASP A 413 0.53 13.39 7.62
N LYS A 414 -0.59 13.48 8.34
CA LYS A 414 -0.58 13.63 9.81
C LYS A 414 0.00 12.40 10.52
N ASP A 415 -0.24 11.20 9.98
CA ASP A 415 0.27 9.96 10.55
C ASP A 415 1.77 9.84 10.26
N VAL A 416 2.19 10.18 9.04
CA VAL A 416 3.62 10.22 8.68
C VAL A 416 4.41 11.24 9.50
N MET A 417 3.87 12.45 9.70
CA MET A 417 4.47 13.46 10.58
C MET A 417 4.59 12.97 12.03
N SER A 418 3.56 12.28 12.53
CA SER A 418 3.57 11.69 13.86
C SER A 418 4.63 10.59 13.99
N ASN A 419 4.83 9.79 12.92
CA ASN A 419 5.89 8.78 12.87
C ASN A 419 7.28 9.41 12.89
N TYR A 420 7.52 10.49 12.14
CA TYR A 420 8.80 11.22 12.22
C TYR A 420 9.12 11.71 13.63
N ILE A 421 8.14 12.34 14.29
CA ILE A 421 8.28 12.84 15.66
C ILE A 421 8.54 11.68 16.64
N SER A 422 7.83 10.56 16.49
CA SER A 422 8.00 9.39 17.35
C SER A 422 9.37 8.72 17.20
N MET A 423 9.99 8.80 16.02
CA MET A 423 11.25 8.12 15.73
C MET A 423 12.48 9.00 16.00
N TYR A 424 12.41 10.28 15.65
CA TYR A 424 13.57 11.20 15.65
C TYR A 424 13.40 12.42 16.56
N GLY A 425 12.33 12.44 17.36
CA GLY A 425 12.00 13.53 18.27
C GLY A 425 11.20 14.65 17.60
N ALA A 426 10.47 15.40 18.42
CA ALA A 426 9.70 16.55 17.99
C ALA A 426 10.62 17.71 17.54
N PRO A 427 10.19 18.53 16.58
CA PRO A 427 10.96 19.70 16.17
C PRO A 427 10.92 20.77 17.27
N ASP A 428 12.07 21.39 17.55
CA ASP A 428 12.12 22.54 18.47
C ASP A 428 11.29 23.71 17.94
N PHE A 429 10.85 24.60 18.82
CA PHE A 429 10.01 25.74 18.47
C PHE A 429 10.21 26.91 19.42
N SER A 430 9.92 28.12 18.96
CA SER A 430 9.93 29.33 19.79
C SER A 430 8.58 30.05 19.72
N PHE A 431 8.32 30.89 20.73
CA PHE A 431 7.14 31.73 20.75
C PHE A 431 7.20 32.77 19.64
N ASN A 432 6.08 33.00 18.96
CA ASN A 432 6.01 33.98 17.88
C ASN A 432 5.70 35.39 18.37
N TYR A 433 6.73 36.11 18.84
CA TYR A 433 6.61 37.51 19.25
C TYR A 433 6.29 38.49 18.11
N SER A 434 6.38 38.06 16.84
CA SER A 434 6.07 38.92 15.70
C SER A 434 4.57 39.00 15.39
N ASN A 435 3.76 38.14 16.02
CA ASN A 435 2.31 38.16 15.90
C ASN A 435 1.72 39.01 17.03
N GLU A 436 1.23 40.20 16.70
CA GLU A 436 0.67 41.18 17.66
C GLU A 436 -0.52 40.60 18.45
N ASP A 437 -1.30 39.72 17.83
CA ASP A 437 -2.50 39.10 18.46
C ASP A 437 -2.15 38.13 19.61
N VAL A 438 -0.93 37.58 19.62
CA VAL A 438 -0.48 36.63 20.65
C VAL A 438 0.65 37.18 21.53
N ALA A 439 1.43 38.15 21.05
CA ALA A 439 2.62 38.69 21.72
C ALA A 439 2.38 39.08 23.18
N ASP A 440 1.22 39.70 23.44
CA ASP A 440 0.85 40.21 24.76
C ASP A 440 -0.25 39.40 25.46
N SER A 441 -0.80 38.34 24.85
CA SER A 441 -1.82 37.49 25.48
C SER A 441 -1.23 36.60 26.58
N PRO A 442 -1.73 36.70 27.83
CA PRO A 442 -1.34 35.78 28.91
C PRO A 442 -1.72 34.33 28.62
N GLU A 443 -2.87 34.10 27.98
CA GLU A 443 -3.36 32.76 27.62
C GLU A 443 -2.46 32.10 26.56
N ALA A 444 -2.03 32.86 25.55
CA ALA A 444 -1.10 32.40 24.53
C ALA A 444 0.25 31.97 25.14
N LYS A 445 0.77 32.74 26.11
CA LYS A 445 1.99 32.39 26.86
C LYS A 445 1.81 31.13 27.70
N GLN A 446 0.68 30.98 28.39
CA GLN A 446 0.37 29.76 29.13
C GLN A 446 0.32 28.52 28.22
N ILE A 447 -0.37 28.60 27.07
CA ILE A 447 -0.43 27.49 26.10
C ILE A 447 0.98 27.15 25.60
N PHE A 448 1.81 28.17 25.32
CA PHE A 448 3.20 27.96 24.92
C PHE A 448 4.02 27.26 26.02
N ASP A 449 3.89 27.67 27.28
CA ASP A 449 4.59 27.05 28.41
C ASP A 449 4.15 25.59 28.61
N GLU A 450 2.86 25.30 28.45
CA GLU A 450 2.33 23.92 28.47
C GLU A 450 2.92 23.06 27.34
N LEU A 451 3.01 23.61 26.13
CA LEU A 451 3.66 22.93 25.00
C LEU A 451 5.16 22.75 25.23
N ARG A 452 5.85 23.75 25.79
CA ARG A 452 7.26 23.66 26.15
C ARG A 452 7.51 22.56 27.17
N LYS A 453 6.67 22.47 28.20
CA LYS A 453 6.72 21.38 29.18
C LYS A 453 6.54 20.01 28.51
N LYS A 454 5.54 19.86 27.63
CA LYS A 454 5.36 18.60 26.87
C LYS A 454 6.57 18.25 26.00
N TYR A 455 7.24 19.24 25.41
CA TYR A 455 8.45 19.04 24.62
C TYR A 455 9.62 18.58 25.49
N GLU A 456 9.86 19.24 26.63
CA GLU A 456 10.89 18.87 27.61
C GLU A 456 10.64 17.47 28.21
N ASP A 457 9.38 17.12 28.43
CA ASP A 457 8.94 15.80 28.91
C ASP A 457 8.92 14.73 27.79
N GLY A 458 9.15 15.09 26.53
CA GLY A 458 9.14 14.19 25.38
C GLY A 458 7.75 13.61 25.02
N THR A 459 6.67 14.28 25.43
CA THR A 459 5.28 13.83 25.23
C THR A 459 4.51 14.62 24.17
N ILE A 460 5.11 15.67 23.61
CA ILE A 460 4.49 16.47 22.56
C ILE A 460 4.23 15.67 21.29
N THR A 461 3.09 15.93 20.64
CA THR A 461 2.64 15.21 19.44
C THR A 461 2.48 16.16 18.25
N ALA A 462 2.47 15.62 17.01
CA ALA A 462 2.14 16.42 15.82
C ALA A 462 0.78 17.13 15.95
N SER A 463 -0.19 16.48 16.60
CA SER A 463 -1.51 17.07 16.86
C SER A 463 -1.47 18.29 17.77
N ASP A 464 -0.53 18.36 18.71
CA ASP A 464 -0.36 19.54 19.57
C ASP A 464 0.08 20.76 18.74
N TYR A 465 1.02 20.61 17.81
CA TYR A 465 1.43 21.68 16.89
C TYR A 465 0.27 22.11 15.97
N LEU A 466 -0.43 21.14 15.37
CA LEU A 466 -1.53 21.42 14.44
C LEU A 466 -2.70 22.15 15.09
N LYS A 467 -2.95 21.93 16.39
CA LYS A 467 -3.99 22.64 17.15
C LYS A 467 -3.69 24.13 17.30
N VAL A 468 -2.42 24.50 17.50
CA VAL A 468 -2.03 25.91 17.71
C VAL A 468 -1.63 26.63 16.43
N ARG A 469 -1.38 25.89 15.34
CA ARG A 469 -1.00 26.43 14.03
C ARG A 469 -1.95 27.54 13.52
N PRO A 470 -3.29 27.44 13.61
CA PRO A 470 -4.19 28.50 13.13
C PRO A 470 -4.00 29.86 13.84
N TYR A 471 -3.52 29.84 15.09
CA TYR A 471 -3.28 31.04 15.90
C TYR A 471 -1.89 31.64 15.68
N ASN A 472 -1.07 31.05 14.79
CA ASN A 472 0.28 31.53 14.49
C ASN A 472 1.13 31.77 15.76
N LEU A 473 0.99 30.86 16.73
CA LEU A 473 1.60 30.96 18.07
C LEU A 473 3.09 30.61 18.09
N LEU A 474 3.51 29.68 17.21
CA LEU A 474 4.83 29.06 17.23
C LEU A 474 5.61 29.36 15.96
N ASN A 475 6.93 29.55 16.10
CA ASN A 475 7.90 29.40 15.02
C ASN A 475 8.57 28.03 15.16
N VAL A 476 8.27 27.09 14.27
CA VAL A 476 8.76 25.71 14.33
C VAL A 476 10.08 25.58 13.58
N GLN A 477 11.09 25.03 14.22
CA GLN A 477 12.38 24.80 13.58
C GLN A 477 12.30 23.59 12.65
N ARG A 478 13.00 23.67 11.51
CA ARG A 478 13.15 22.52 10.61
C ARG A 478 14.12 21.47 11.18
N PRO A 479 13.99 20.21 10.75
CA PRO A 479 15.01 19.20 11.02
C PRO A 479 16.35 19.61 10.41
N SER A 480 17.43 19.30 11.13
CA SER A 480 18.79 19.51 10.64
C SER A 480 19.13 18.54 9.50
N LEU A 481 20.20 18.82 8.75
CA LEU A 481 20.75 17.86 7.80
C LEU A 481 21.16 16.55 8.50
N GLY A 482 21.67 16.64 9.74
CA GLY A 482 22.03 15.48 10.55
C GLY A 482 20.84 14.55 10.81
N GLN A 483 19.68 15.10 11.19
CA GLN A 483 18.46 14.30 11.40
C GLN A 483 17.93 13.69 10.09
N ASN A 484 18.01 14.43 8.98
CA ASN A 484 17.62 13.88 7.67
C ASN A 484 18.55 12.75 7.20
N LEU A 485 19.86 12.88 7.44
CA LEU A 485 20.83 11.82 7.15
C LEU A 485 20.66 10.63 8.10
N ASP A 486 20.35 10.87 9.37
CA ASP A 486 20.04 9.82 10.34
C ASP A 486 18.82 9.02 9.89
N TYR A 487 17.72 9.69 9.51
CA TYR A 487 16.55 9.02 8.92
C TYR A 487 16.87 8.24 7.64
N PHE A 488 17.68 8.82 6.75
CA PHE A 488 18.12 8.13 5.54
C PHE A 488 18.92 6.87 5.84
N ILE A 489 19.85 6.92 6.80
CA ILE A 489 20.76 5.83 7.10
C ILE A 489 20.08 4.77 7.95
N THR A 490 19.44 5.15 9.06
CA THR A 490 18.91 4.21 10.05
C THR A 490 17.59 3.59 9.60
N PHE A 491 16.63 4.39 9.11
CA PHE A 491 15.35 3.88 8.66
C PHE A 491 15.37 3.50 7.19
N GLN A 492 15.59 4.47 6.29
CA GLN A 492 15.38 4.24 4.85
C GLN A 492 16.37 3.21 4.29
N ASN A 493 17.63 3.20 4.73
CA ASN A 493 18.60 2.19 4.28
C ASN A 493 18.76 1.04 5.27
N GLY A 494 18.81 1.30 6.58
CA GLY A 494 19.00 0.27 7.60
C GLY A 494 17.77 -0.61 7.79
N TYR A 495 16.69 -0.02 8.33
CA TYR A 495 15.45 -0.73 8.61
C TYR A 495 14.74 -1.20 7.34
N TYR A 496 14.75 -0.42 6.25
CA TYR A 496 14.07 -0.81 5.02
C TYR A 496 14.98 -1.72 4.16
N PHE A 497 15.94 -1.15 3.42
CA PHE A 497 16.74 -1.94 2.48
C PHE A 497 17.56 -3.07 3.11
N VAL A 498 18.39 -2.77 4.10
CA VAL A 498 19.33 -3.75 4.67
C VAL A 498 18.56 -4.89 5.35
N ARG A 499 17.45 -4.60 6.06
CA ARG A 499 16.60 -5.65 6.63
C ARG A 499 16.10 -6.64 5.56
N TYR A 500 15.60 -6.15 4.43
CA TYR A 500 15.15 -7.01 3.33
C TYR A 500 16.31 -7.73 2.62
N LEU A 501 17.49 -7.11 2.51
CA LEU A 501 18.69 -7.81 2.04
C LEU A 501 19.04 -8.99 2.97
N MET A 502 18.91 -8.80 4.29
CA MET A 502 19.16 -9.84 5.28
C MET A 502 18.04 -10.90 5.30
N TRP A 503 16.78 -10.55 5.06
CA TRP A 503 15.70 -11.54 4.85
C TRP A 503 16.06 -12.53 3.75
N ASN A 504 16.56 -12.02 2.64
CA ASN A 504 16.88 -12.84 1.47
C ASN A 504 18.14 -13.72 1.67
N PHE A 505 19.11 -13.30 2.49
CA PHE A 505 20.44 -13.96 2.52
C PHE A 505 20.98 -14.34 3.91
N VAL A 506 20.25 -14.05 4.99
CA VAL A 506 20.60 -14.42 6.37
C VAL A 506 19.45 -15.16 7.08
N GLY A 507 18.21 -14.70 6.88
CA GLY A 507 17.00 -15.30 7.42
C GLY A 507 15.98 -14.27 7.89
N ARG A 508 14.76 -14.70 8.20
CA ARG A 508 13.61 -13.84 8.55
C ARG A 508 12.97 -14.29 9.85
N GLN A 509 12.64 -13.33 10.71
CA GLN A 509 11.95 -13.55 11.99
C GLN A 509 10.50 -13.94 11.75
N ASN A 510 9.77 -13.11 11.02
CA ASN A 510 8.42 -13.31 10.49
C ASN A 510 8.16 -12.23 9.43
N ASP A 511 7.05 -12.34 8.72
CA ASP A 511 6.58 -11.48 7.64
C ASP A 511 5.51 -10.47 8.10
N LEU A 512 5.32 -10.34 9.41
CA LEU A 512 4.40 -9.35 9.97
C LEU A 512 4.95 -7.95 9.73
N GLU A 513 4.10 -7.04 9.26
CA GLU A 513 4.48 -5.65 9.03
C GLU A 513 4.87 -5.01 10.35
N GLY A 514 6.03 -4.34 10.37
CA GLY A 514 6.68 -3.86 11.58
C GLY A 514 6.84 -2.35 11.57
N ASN A 515 6.67 -1.76 12.74
CA ASN A 515 6.92 -0.37 13.06
C ASN A 515 8.21 -0.20 13.90
N MET A 516 9.27 -0.91 13.51
CA MET A 516 10.53 -1.09 14.26
C MET A 516 10.39 -1.85 15.59
N GLU A 517 9.31 -2.60 15.78
CA GLU A 517 9.19 -3.47 16.94
C GLU A 517 10.08 -4.71 16.80
N ILE A 518 10.69 -5.15 17.90
CA ILE A 518 11.58 -6.33 17.89
C ILE A 518 10.86 -7.66 17.65
N THR A 519 9.52 -7.66 17.67
CA THR A 519 8.67 -8.84 17.48
C THR A 519 8.16 -9.02 16.06
N ARG A 520 8.30 -8.01 15.19
CA ARG A 520 7.66 -7.97 13.87
C ARG A 520 8.66 -7.61 12.78
N GLY A 521 8.70 -8.43 11.74
CA GLY A 521 9.37 -8.11 10.50
C GLY A 521 10.90 -8.10 10.52
N ASN A 522 11.57 -8.56 11.58
CA ASN A 522 13.04 -8.49 11.65
C ASN A 522 13.73 -9.62 10.86
N TRP A 523 15.04 -9.51 10.65
CA TRP A 523 15.86 -10.61 10.13
C TRP A 523 16.49 -11.40 11.28
N ILE A 524 16.65 -12.71 11.14
CA ILE A 524 17.37 -13.54 12.11
C ILE A 524 18.40 -14.43 11.41
N SER A 525 19.47 -14.75 12.11
CA SER A 525 20.53 -15.62 11.59
C SER A 525 20.27 -17.11 11.85
N GLY A 526 19.54 -17.44 12.92
CA GLY A 526 19.44 -18.79 13.47
C GLY A 526 20.53 -19.12 14.50
N ILE A 527 21.36 -18.15 14.85
CA ILE A 527 22.42 -18.28 15.86
C ILE A 527 21.95 -17.56 17.13
N PRO A 528 21.57 -18.29 18.20
CA PRO A 528 20.87 -17.69 19.34
C PRO A 528 21.59 -16.53 20.03
N PHE A 529 22.92 -16.54 20.12
CA PHE A 529 23.64 -15.44 20.77
C PHE A 529 23.61 -14.13 19.96
N ILE A 530 23.47 -14.21 18.63
CA ILE A 530 23.34 -13.04 17.76
C ILE A 530 21.89 -12.57 17.80
N ASP A 531 20.95 -13.49 17.55
CA ASP A 531 19.53 -13.17 17.43
C ASP A 531 18.97 -12.63 18.76
N ASN A 532 19.37 -13.22 19.89
CA ASN A 532 18.92 -12.76 21.21
C ASN A 532 19.52 -11.42 21.61
N ALA A 533 20.71 -11.08 21.11
CA ALA A 533 21.35 -9.79 21.37
C ALA A 533 20.69 -8.66 20.56
N LEU A 534 20.17 -8.97 19.37
CA LEU A 534 19.49 -7.99 18.52
C LEU A 534 18.02 -7.81 18.94
N TRP A 535 17.29 -8.90 19.14
CA TRP A 535 15.82 -8.88 19.16
C TRP A 535 15.20 -9.45 20.43
N GLY A 536 15.99 -9.62 21.49
CA GLY A 536 15.55 -10.28 22.72
C GLY A 536 15.38 -11.79 22.56
N ASN A 537 15.00 -12.48 23.64
CA ASN A 537 15.00 -13.94 23.68
C ASN A 537 13.98 -14.53 22.67
N GLN A 538 14.49 -15.10 21.58
CA GLN A 538 13.67 -15.65 20.50
C GLN A 538 12.93 -16.93 20.92
N ASP A 539 13.47 -17.72 21.85
CA ASP A 539 12.83 -18.96 22.31
C ASP A 539 11.56 -18.65 23.13
N LYS A 540 11.58 -17.57 23.91
CA LYS A 540 10.45 -17.10 24.72
C LYS A 540 9.42 -16.26 23.95
N MET A 541 9.69 -15.93 22.68
CA MET A 541 8.77 -15.12 21.88
C MET A 541 7.42 -15.85 21.70
N PRO A 542 6.28 -15.17 21.91
CA PRO A 542 4.94 -15.75 21.79
C PRO A 542 4.72 -16.43 20.43
N ALA A 543 3.94 -17.52 20.43
CA ALA A 543 3.72 -18.36 19.25
C ALA A 543 3.18 -17.58 18.04
N LYS A 544 2.35 -16.55 18.26
CA LYS A 544 1.78 -15.72 17.17
C LYS A 544 2.82 -14.99 16.31
N PHE A 545 4.04 -14.78 16.82
CA PHE A 545 5.13 -14.13 16.09
C PHE A 545 6.08 -15.14 15.42
N LYS A 546 5.80 -16.45 15.55
CA LYS A 546 6.52 -17.54 14.88
C LYS A 546 5.57 -18.23 13.92
N ASN A 547 5.76 -18.02 12.63
CA ASN A 547 4.91 -18.60 11.58
C ASN A 547 5.80 -19.29 10.52
N GLU A 548 5.19 -19.74 9.42
CA GLU A 548 5.90 -20.46 8.35
C GLU A 548 6.98 -19.61 7.66
N SER A 549 6.96 -18.30 7.85
CA SER A 549 7.90 -17.36 7.25
C SER A 549 9.18 -17.19 8.11
N THR A 550 9.23 -17.77 9.30
CA THR A 550 10.42 -17.82 10.15
C THR A 550 11.49 -18.77 9.57
N VAL A 551 12.57 -18.21 9.01
CA VAL A 551 13.63 -18.98 8.32
C VAL A 551 15.04 -18.55 8.75
N LYS A 552 16.01 -19.47 8.69
CA LYS A 552 17.36 -19.32 9.24
C LYS A 552 18.41 -19.81 8.25
N PHE A 553 19.22 -18.92 7.68
CA PHE A 553 20.26 -19.25 6.70
C PHE A 553 21.69 -19.17 7.26
N PHE A 554 21.85 -18.86 8.55
CA PHE A 554 23.15 -18.92 9.26
C PHE A 554 24.26 -18.10 8.59
N PHE A 555 23.90 -16.99 7.95
CA PHE A 555 24.78 -16.13 7.14
C PHE A 555 25.44 -16.81 5.92
N LEU A 556 25.13 -18.07 5.60
CA LEU A 556 25.85 -18.81 4.55
C LEU A 556 25.72 -18.14 3.16
N PRO A 557 24.52 -17.75 2.68
CA PRO A 557 24.39 -17.03 1.41
C PRO A 557 25.09 -15.67 1.46
N LEU A 558 24.93 -14.90 2.55
CA LEU A 558 25.59 -13.61 2.72
C LEU A 558 27.12 -13.73 2.63
N ILE A 559 27.73 -14.68 3.34
CA ILE A 559 29.17 -14.91 3.35
C ILE A 559 29.66 -15.26 1.94
N LEU A 560 28.97 -16.15 1.21
CA LEU A 560 29.31 -16.46 -0.18
C LEU A 560 29.24 -15.21 -1.06
N GLY A 561 28.20 -14.38 -0.90
CA GLY A 561 28.06 -13.11 -1.59
C GLY A 561 29.23 -12.16 -1.31
N LEU A 562 29.62 -12.00 -0.05
CA LEU A 562 30.77 -11.15 0.34
C LEU A 562 32.10 -11.69 -0.22
N ILE A 563 32.32 -13.01 -0.19
CA ILE A 563 33.51 -13.62 -0.80
C ILE A 563 33.55 -13.30 -2.30
N GLY A 564 32.44 -13.46 -3.02
CA GLY A 564 32.37 -13.15 -4.45
C GLY A 564 32.53 -11.67 -4.76
N PHE A 565 31.95 -10.79 -3.94
CA PHE A 565 32.11 -9.34 -4.03
C PHE A 565 33.60 -8.96 -3.99
N PHE A 566 34.32 -9.39 -2.95
CA PHE A 566 35.75 -9.08 -2.81
C PHE A 566 36.61 -9.84 -3.84
N PHE A 567 36.23 -11.05 -4.22
CA PHE A 567 36.93 -11.82 -5.25
C PHE A 567 36.89 -11.13 -6.62
N GLN A 568 35.72 -10.59 -7.01
CA GLN A 568 35.56 -9.84 -8.25
C GLN A 568 36.23 -8.48 -8.17
N LEU A 569 36.05 -7.72 -7.07
CA LEU A 569 36.69 -6.41 -6.86
C LEU A 569 38.20 -6.46 -7.09
N ASN A 570 38.86 -7.48 -6.53
CA ASN A 570 40.31 -7.61 -6.58
C ASN A 570 40.86 -8.12 -7.93
N ARG A 571 40.03 -8.76 -8.76
CA ARG A 571 40.47 -9.40 -10.03
C ARG A 571 39.96 -8.69 -11.29
N ASP A 572 38.80 -8.07 -11.21
CA ASP A 572 38.12 -7.43 -12.35
C ASP A 572 37.29 -6.22 -11.90
N PHE A 573 38.00 -5.16 -11.53
CA PHE A 573 37.40 -3.91 -11.05
C PHE A 573 36.36 -3.33 -12.02
N GLY A 574 36.58 -3.43 -13.34
CA GLY A 574 35.68 -2.86 -14.34
C GLY A 574 34.30 -3.52 -14.35
N ARG A 575 34.25 -4.86 -14.39
CA ARG A 575 32.97 -5.60 -14.35
C ARG A 575 32.36 -5.63 -12.95
N PHE A 576 33.20 -5.62 -11.91
CA PHE A 576 32.75 -5.41 -10.54
C PHE A 576 31.99 -4.09 -10.41
N TYR A 577 32.58 -2.99 -10.88
CA TYR A 577 31.96 -1.66 -10.79
C TYR A 577 30.67 -1.58 -11.63
N ALA A 578 30.60 -2.28 -12.76
CA ALA A 578 29.37 -2.41 -13.54
C ALA A 578 28.24 -3.06 -12.71
N MET A 579 28.51 -4.18 -12.02
CA MET A 579 27.52 -4.82 -11.15
C MET A 579 27.17 -3.96 -9.94
N LEU A 580 28.17 -3.35 -9.30
CA LEU A 580 27.98 -2.43 -8.19
C LEU A 580 27.05 -1.26 -8.56
N SER A 581 27.15 -0.75 -9.79
CA SER A 581 26.29 0.36 -10.25
C SER A 581 24.80 -0.03 -10.25
N ILE A 582 24.44 -1.22 -10.73
CA ILE A 582 23.06 -1.72 -10.67
C ILE A 582 22.68 -1.96 -9.21
N PHE A 583 23.54 -2.62 -8.42
CA PHE A 583 23.26 -2.90 -7.02
C PHE A 583 22.91 -1.63 -6.24
N VAL A 584 23.71 -0.56 -6.37
CA VAL A 584 23.48 0.72 -5.69
C VAL A 584 22.24 1.45 -6.21
N LEU A 585 22.05 1.49 -7.53
CA LEU A 585 20.88 2.17 -8.11
C LEU A 585 19.56 1.49 -7.74
N MET A 586 19.53 0.15 -7.74
CA MET A 586 18.35 -0.65 -7.39
C MET A 586 18.23 -0.96 -5.88
N SER A 587 19.03 -0.31 -5.04
CA SER A 587 18.89 -0.32 -3.57
C SER A 587 18.74 1.10 -3.06
N VAL A 588 19.86 1.69 -2.61
CA VAL A 588 19.96 3.06 -2.07
C VAL A 588 19.40 4.09 -3.06
N GLY A 589 19.62 3.90 -4.36
CA GLY A 589 19.18 4.83 -5.40
C GLY A 589 17.67 4.93 -5.55
N ILE A 590 16.96 3.79 -5.60
CA ILE A 590 15.49 3.76 -5.65
C ILE A 590 14.92 4.37 -4.36
N ILE A 591 15.45 4.02 -3.19
CA ILE A 591 14.98 4.56 -1.90
C ILE A 591 15.19 6.06 -1.81
N PHE A 592 16.33 6.55 -2.28
CA PHE A 592 16.59 7.99 -2.39
C PHE A 592 15.57 8.66 -3.32
N TYR A 593 15.29 8.04 -4.47
CA TYR A 593 14.38 8.60 -5.48
C TYR A 593 12.92 8.58 -5.04
N THR A 594 12.42 7.48 -4.48
CA THR A 594 11.01 7.34 -4.04
C THR A 594 10.74 8.03 -2.71
N GLY A 595 11.80 8.21 -1.91
CA GLY A 595 11.70 8.84 -0.61
C GLY A 595 10.77 8.11 0.36
N VAL A 596 10.98 6.79 0.47
CA VAL A 596 10.22 5.85 1.32
C VAL A 596 9.85 6.48 2.67
N LYS A 597 8.55 6.44 2.98
CA LYS A 597 7.96 7.02 4.20
C LYS A 597 7.94 5.96 5.32
N PRO A 598 7.89 6.36 6.61
CA PRO A 598 7.80 5.41 7.70
C PRO A 598 6.41 4.79 7.78
N PHE A 599 6.37 3.45 7.80
CA PHE A 599 5.19 2.62 8.07
C PHE A 599 4.06 2.85 7.05
N GLU A 600 4.39 2.77 5.76
CA GLU A 600 3.38 2.70 4.69
C GLU A 600 2.50 1.45 4.87
N PRO A 601 1.25 1.42 4.35
CA PRO A 601 0.35 0.26 4.49
C PRO A 601 0.84 -1.06 3.87
N ARG A 602 1.88 -0.98 3.02
CA ARG A 602 2.63 -2.11 2.50
C ARG A 602 4.03 -1.64 2.14
N GLU A 603 5.03 -2.29 2.73
CA GLU A 603 6.42 -2.15 2.32
C GLU A 603 6.67 -2.82 0.93
N ARG A 604 7.41 -2.13 0.04
CA ARG A 604 7.58 -2.47 -1.38
C ARG A 604 8.97 -3.05 -1.66
N ASP A 605 9.31 -4.15 -1.00
CA ASP A 605 10.61 -4.80 -1.11
C ASP A 605 10.92 -5.32 -2.53
N TYR A 606 9.88 -5.71 -3.27
CA TYR A 606 9.95 -6.08 -4.69
C TYR A 606 10.56 -4.99 -5.59
N ALA A 607 10.49 -3.71 -5.21
CA ALA A 607 11.17 -2.64 -5.95
C ALA A 607 12.70 -2.76 -5.90
N MET A 608 13.24 -3.47 -4.90
CA MET A 608 14.66 -3.67 -4.66
C MET A 608 15.17 -5.02 -5.19
N VAL A 609 14.31 -5.85 -5.78
CA VAL A 609 14.63 -7.23 -6.22
C VAL A 609 15.84 -7.30 -7.17
N GLY A 610 16.04 -6.24 -7.97
CA GLY A 610 17.20 -6.14 -8.87
C GLY A 610 18.54 -6.02 -8.13
N SER A 611 18.58 -5.47 -6.92
CA SER A 611 19.78 -5.50 -6.07
C SER A 611 20.06 -6.91 -5.53
N PHE A 612 19.02 -7.68 -5.18
CA PHE A 612 19.14 -9.07 -4.73
C PHE A 612 19.61 -9.98 -5.88
N TYR A 613 19.13 -9.72 -7.11
CA TYR A 613 19.64 -10.35 -8.33
C TYR A 613 21.16 -10.15 -8.48
N VAL A 614 21.66 -8.92 -8.32
CA VAL A 614 23.11 -8.66 -8.40
C VAL A 614 23.86 -9.33 -7.25
N PHE A 615 23.31 -9.32 -6.04
CA PHE A 615 23.94 -9.99 -4.91
C PHE A 615 24.07 -11.51 -5.15
N ALA A 616 23.08 -12.14 -5.80
CA ALA A 616 23.15 -13.53 -6.20
C ALA A 616 24.24 -13.82 -7.25
N ILE A 617 24.57 -12.86 -8.13
CA ILE A 617 25.75 -12.96 -8.99
C ILE A 617 27.02 -13.10 -8.14
N TRP A 618 27.15 -12.28 -7.10
CA TRP A 618 28.28 -12.39 -6.17
C TRP A 618 28.27 -13.70 -5.37
N ILE A 619 27.10 -14.23 -4.97
CA ILE A 619 27.04 -15.56 -4.35
C ILE A 619 27.63 -16.62 -5.27
N GLY A 620 27.25 -16.62 -6.56
CA GLY A 620 27.82 -17.52 -7.56
C GLY A 620 29.33 -17.34 -7.71
N LEU A 621 29.80 -16.09 -7.81
CA LEU A 621 31.24 -15.78 -7.88
C LEU A 621 32.00 -16.24 -6.63
N GLY A 622 31.39 -16.17 -5.45
CA GLY A 622 31.96 -16.64 -4.18
C GLY A 622 32.09 -18.16 -4.14
N ALA A 623 31.07 -18.88 -4.58
CA ALA A 623 31.15 -20.34 -4.77
C ALA A 623 32.28 -20.69 -5.75
N GLY A 624 32.36 -19.97 -6.88
CA GLY A 624 33.45 -20.13 -7.85
C GLY A 624 34.84 -19.85 -7.26
N ALA A 625 34.96 -18.85 -6.38
CA ALA A 625 36.21 -18.50 -5.71
C ALA A 625 36.68 -19.61 -4.75
N ILE A 626 35.76 -20.20 -3.97
CA ILE A 626 36.05 -21.33 -3.06
C ILE A 626 36.52 -22.55 -3.86
N LEU A 627 35.79 -22.92 -4.91
CA LEU A 627 36.14 -24.06 -5.77
C LEU A 627 37.48 -23.84 -6.47
N TRP A 628 37.72 -22.63 -6.98
CA TRP A 628 39.01 -22.27 -7.57
C TRP A 628 40.16 -22.33 -6.55
N PHE A 629 39.93 -21.85 -5.33
CA PHE A 629 40.93 -21.95 -4.26
C PHE A 629 41.24 -23.41 -3.92
N LEU A 630 40.21 -24.26 -3.78
CA LEU A 630 40.38 -25.69 -3.55
C LEU A 630 41.18 -26.35 -4.67
N GLN A 631 40.86 -26.05 -5.93
CA GLN A 631 41.59 -26.54 -7.10
C GLN A 631 43.07 -26.15 -7.05
N SER A 632 43.40 -24.94 -6.59
CA SER A 632 44.79 -24.48 -6.47
C SER A 632 45.61 -25.32 -5.47
N LYS A 633 44.94 -25.98 -4.51
CA LYS A 633 45.56 -26.84 -3.50
C LYS A 633 45.46 -28.32 -3.85
N ILE A 634 44.35 -28.76 -4.44
CA ILE A 634 44.03 -30.15 -4.73
C ILE A 634 43.59 -30.27 -6.20
N LYS A 635 44.47 -30.83 -7.05
CA LYS A 635 44.22 -31.03 -8.48
C LYS A 635 43.36 -32.28 -8.76
N SER A 636 42.16 -32.34 -8.18
CA SER A 636 41.23 -33.48 -8.32
C SER A 636 39.85 -33.03 -8.80
N ASN A 637 39.30 -33.73 -9.81
CA ASN A 637 37.94 -33.49 -10.29
C ASN A 637 36.92 -33.90 -9.21
N ALA A 638 37.16 -35.05 -8.58
CA ALA A 638 36.29 -35.56 -7.52
C ALA A 638 36.21 -34.58 -6.34
N ALA A 639 37.33 -33.98 -5.93
CA ALA A 639 37.33 -33.00 -4.85
C ALA A 639 36.50 -31.74 -5.18
N ASN A 640 36.59 -31.22 -6.40
CA ASN A 640 35.79 -30.07 -6.84
C ASN A 640 34.30 -30.42 -6.97
N ILE A 641 33.97 -31.62 -7.45
CA ILE A 641 32.57 -32.08 -7.52
C ILE A 641 31.98 -32.20 -6.10
N VAL A 642 32.70 -32.84 -5.17
CA VAL A 642 32.25 -32.98 -3.77
C VAL A 642 32.05 -31.60 -3.13
N ALA A 643 33.02 -30.69 -3.27
CA ALA A 643 32.88 -29.33 -2.75
C ALA A 643 31.71 -28.57 -3.41
N GLY A 644 31.52 -28.72 -4.72
CA GLY A 644 30.38 -28.15 -5.44
C GLY A 644 29.05 -28.66 -4.90
N VAL A 645 28.93 -29.97 -4.66
CA VAL A 645 27.73 -30.59 -4.05
C VAL A 645 27.50 -30.09 -2.63
N VAL A 646 28.54 -29.92 -1.82
CA VAL A 646 28.42 -29.33 -0.47
C VAL A 646 27.89 -27.89 -0.56
N LEU A 647 28.39 -27.09 -1.50
CA LEU A 647 27.92 -25.72 -1.71
C LEU A 647 26.46 -25.65 -2.20
N LEU A 648 25.95 -26.68 -2.91
CA LEU A 648 24.52 -26.79 -3.24
C LEU A 648 23.63 -26.94 -2.00
N GLY A 649 24.18 -27.34 -0.85
CA GLY A 649 23.46 -27.35 0.41
C GLY A 649 22.90 -25.97 0.80
N VAL A 650 23.57 -24.87 0.39
CA VAL A 650 23.12 -23.50 0.69
C VAL A 650 21.80 -23.16 0.00
N PRO A 651 21.68 -23.19 -1.34
CA PRO A 651 20.41 -22.93 -2.00
C PRO A 651 19.32 -23.96 -1.64
N PHE A 652 19.66 -25.24 -1.44
CA PHE A 652 18.64 -26.22 -1.01
C PHE A 652 18.11 -25.93 0.38
N MET A 653 18.95 -25.50 1.32
CA MET A 653 18.49 -25.04 2.64
C MET A 653 17.54 -23.85 2.51
N MET A 654 17.86 -22.88 1.65
CA MET A 654 16.96 -21.76 1.37
C MET A 654 15.63 -22.27 0.80
N GLY A 655 15.68 -23.13 -0.22
CA GLY A 655 14.50 -23.73 -0.86
C GLY A 655 13.59 -24.46 0.12
N PHE A 656 14.15 -25.36 0.95
CA PHE A 656 13.35 -26.13 1.92
C PHE A 656 12.73 -25.26 3.01
N GLN A 657 13.44 -24.24 3.51
CA GLN A 657 12.89 -23.37 4.55
C GLN A 657 11.86 -22.37 4.00
N ASN A 658 12.06 -21.86 2.79
CA ASN A 658 11.14 -20.91 2.15
C ASN A 658 9.95 -21.57 1.44
N TYR A 659 9.94 -22.90 1.26
CA TYR A 659 8.90 -23.58 0.48
C TYR A 659 7.48 -23.32 1.02
N ASN A 660 7.26 -23.51 2.33
CA ASN A 660 5.91 -23.42 2.91
C ASN A 660 5.32 -22.01 2.85
N VAL A 661 6.14 -20.97 3.05
CA VAL A 661 5.70 -19.57 2.99
C VAL A 661 5.34 -19.12 1.57
N HIS A 662 6.07 -19.61 0.55
CA HIS A 662 5.78 -19.26 -0.84
C HIS A 662 4.86 -20.24 -1.56
N ASN A 663 4.50 -21.36 -0.93
CA ASN A 663 3.55 -22.29 -1.50
C ASN A 663 2.12 -21.76 -1.36
N ARG A 664 1.60 -21.17 -2.45
CA ARG A 664 0.27 -20.55 -2.48
C ARG A 664 -0.81 -21.43 -3.14
N HIS A 665 -0.54 -22.70 -3.48
CA HIS A 665 -1.49 -23.54 -4.21
C HIS A 665 -2.84 -23.75 -3.50
N ASP A 666 -2.87 -23.56 -2.17
CA ASP A 666 -4.05 -23.73 -1.31
C ASP A 666 -4.60 -22.40 -0.78
N ARG A 667 -4.12 -21.27 -1.33
CA ARG A 667 -4.51 -19.93 -0.92
C ARG A 667 -5.63 -19.41 -1.83
N TYR A 668 -6.80 -19.17 -1.25
CA TYR A 668 -7.99 -18.70 -1.98
C TYR A 668 -8.55 -17.38 -1.43
N THR A 669 -7.83 -16.71 -0.53
CA THR A 669 -8.40 -15.66 0.34
C THR A 669 -8.93 -14.44 -0.41
N SER A 670 -8.21 -13.93 -1.40
CA SER A 670 -8.63 -12.73 -2.15
C SER A 670 -9.83 -13.04 -3.05
N TYR A 671 -9.80 -14.17 -3.74
CA TYR A 671 -10.92 -14.66 -4.55
C TYR A 671 -12.18 -14.95 -3.72
N ASP A 672 -12.04 -15.69 -2.62
CA ASP A 672 -13.16 -16.02 -1.75
C ASP A 672 -13.75 -14.80 -1.04
N TYR A 673 -12.92 -13.79 -0.74
CA TYR A 673 -13.37 -12.49 -0.26
C TYR A 673 -14.23 -11.77 -1.30
N GLY A 674 -13.72 -11.58 -2.52
CA GLY A 674 -14.48 -10.96 -3.61
C GLY A 674 -15.77 -11.71 -3.95
N TYR A 675 -15.73 -13.05 -3.95
CA TYR A 675 -16.91 -13.89 -4.15
C TYR A 675 -17.92 -13.70 -3.03
N SER A 676 -17.49 -13.74 -1.77
CA SER A 676 -18.38 -13.66 -0.61
C SER A 676 -19.04 -12.29 -0.48
N ILE A 677 -18.34 -11.22 -0.85
CA ILE A 677 -18.92 -9.88 -1.02
C ILE A 677 -19.98 -9.91 -2.12
N LEU A 678 -19.58 -10.21 -3.35
CA LEU A 678 -20.48 -10.10 -4.50
C LEU A 678 -21.70 -11.02 -4.34
N LYS A 679 -21.54 -12.21 -3.76
CA LYS A 679 -22.63 -13.17 -3.58
C LYS A 679 -23.66 -12.72 -2.54
N SER A 680 -23.26 -11.97 -1.51
CA SER A 680 -24.18 -11.54 -0.43
C SER A 680 -25.07 -10.37 -0.84
N LEU A 681 -24.67 -9.59 -1.85
CA LEU A 681 -25.40 -8.40 -2.27
C LEU A 681 -26.76 -8.72 -2.89
N PRO A 682 -27.79 -7.89 -2.69
CA PRO A 682 -29.04 -8.03 -3.42
C PRO A 682 -28.85 -7.82 -4.93
N LYS A 683 -29.85 -8.17 -5.72
CA LYS A 683 -29.81 -8.03 -7.19
C LYS A 683 -29.79 -6.55 -7.60
N ASN A 684 -29.00 -6.21 -8.64
CA ASN A 684 -28.82 -4.87 -9.21
C ASN A 684 -28.28 -3.81 -8.21
N ASP A 685 -27.53 -4.25 -7.20
CA ASP A 685 -27.02 -3.38 -6.13
C ASP A 685 -25.97 -2.37 -6.64
N ILE A 686 -25.83 -1.25 -5.93
CA ILE A 686 -24.71 -0.31 -6.08
C ILE A 686 -23.80 -0.50 -4.87
N LEU A 687 -22.64 -1.11 -5.08
CA LEU A 687 -21.65 -1.37 -4.05
C LEU A 687 -20.61 -0.25 -4.02
N PHE A 688 -20.48 0.45 -2.91
CA PHE A 688 -19.35 1.33 -2.64
C PHE A 688 -18.19 0.52 -2.03
N VAL A 689 -17.01 0.64 -2.65
CA VAL A 689 -15.75 0.01 -2.23
C VAL A 689 -14.68 1.06 -1.95
N TYR A 690 -13.69 0.70 -1.14
CA TYR A 690 -12.71 1.64 -0.59
C TYR A 690 -11.29 1.11 -0.70
N GLY A 691 -10.47 1.76 -1.52
CA GLY A 691 -9.08 1.37 -1.74
C GLY A 691 -8.91 0.04 -2.49
N ASP A 692 -7.66 -0.40 -2.60
CA ASP A 692 -7.23 -1.45 -3.54
C ASP A 692 -7.74 -2.84 -3.13
N ASN A 693 -7.63 -3.19 -1.85
CA ASN A 693 -7.98 -4.53 -1.34
C ASN A 693 -9.50 -4.80 -1.31
N ASP A 694 -10.35 -3.76 -1.35
CA ASP A 694 -11.79 -3.92 -1.56
C ASP A 694 -12.17 -3.91 -3.04
N THR A 695 -11.46 -3.13 -3.85
CA THR A 695 -11.83 -2.87 -5.24
C THR A 695 -11.35 -3.97 -6.18
N TYR A 696 -10.06 -4.30 -6.12
CA TYR A 696 -9.44 -5.18 -7.11
C TYR A 696 -9.92 -6.62 -7.05
N PRO A 697 -10.19 -7.24 -5.88
CA PRO A 697 -10.78 -8.59 -5.84
C PRO A 697 -12.17 -8.66 -6.48
N VAL A 698 -12.99 -7.62 -6.26
CA VAL A 698 -14.35 -7.54 -6.80
C VAL A 698 -14.32 -7.29 -8.30
N TRP A 699 -13.50 -6.34 -8.77
CA TRP A 699 -13.29 -6.11 -10.19
C TRP A 699 -12.72 -7.34 -10.89
N ALA A 700 -11.72 -8.01 -10.31
CA ALA A 700 -11.12 -9.19 -10.90
C ALA A 700 -12.14 -10.28 -11.23
N ILE A 701 -13.05 -10.58 -10.29
CA ILE A 701 -14.09 -11.60 -10.50
C ILE A 701 -15.12 -11.16 -11.54
N GLN A 702 -15.52 -9.88 -11.53
CA GLN A 702 -16.43 -9.37 -12.56
C GLN A 702 -15.77 -9.40 -13.94
N GLU A 703 -14.48 -9.11 -14.03
CA GLU A 703 -13.77 -9.04 -15.29
C GLU A 703 -13.35 -10.41 -15.83
N THR A 704 -12.86 -11.33 -15.01
CA THR A 704 -12.47 -12.66 -15.49
C THR A 704 -13.68 -13.59 -15.68
N GLU A 705 -14.65 -13.54 -14.76
CA GLU A 705 -15.73 -14.54 -14.68
C GLU A 705 -17.13 -13.99 -15.00
N GLN A 706 -17.30 -12.67 -15.15
CA GLN A 706 -18.61 -12.01 -15.29
C GLN A 706 -19.58 -12.35 -14.14
N PHE A 707 -19.03 -12.70 -12.97
CA PHE A 707 -19.84 -13.05 -11.82
C PHE A 707 -20.42 -11.80 -11.18
N ARG A 708 -21.75 -11.79 -10.99
CA ARG A 708 -22.50 -10.63 -10.48
C ARG A 708 -22.24 -9.35 -11.28
N ASP A 709 -22.20 -9.48 -12.60
CA ASP A 709 -22.09 -8.35 -13.54
C ASP A 709 -23.33 -7.43 -13.56
N ASP A 710 -24.35 -7.73 -12.74
CA ASP A 710 -25.50 -6.89 -12.42
C ASP A 710 -25.21 -5.83 -11.35
N VAL A 711 -24.15 -6.02 -10.54
CA VAL A 711 -23.77 -5.10 -9.46
C VAL A 711 -22.88 -3.98 -10.01
N LYS A 712 -23.24 -2.73 -9.73
CA LYS A 712 -22.41 -1.57 -10.06
C LYS A 712 -21.43 -1.31 -8.90
N VAL A 713 -20.14 -1.47 -9.16
CA VAL A 713 -19.08 -1.15 -8.20
C VAL A 713 -18.67 0.31 -8.35
N VAL A 714 -18.66 1.05 -7.24
CA VAL A 714 -18.26 2.46 -7.16
C VAL A 714 -17.11 2.56 -6.18
N ASN A 715 -15.91 2.86 -6.67
CA ASN A 715 -14.78 3.13 -5.79
C ASN A 715 -14.92 4.57 -5.25
N PHE A 716 -15.16 4.70 -3.95
CA PHE A 716 -15.42 6.00 -3.32
C PHE A 716 -14.22 6.95 -3.37
N THR A 717 -13.00 6.43 -3.24
CA THR A 717 -11.79 7.28 -3.27
C THR A 717 -11.51 7.79 -4.68
N LEU A 718 -11.74 6.95 -5.70
CA LEU A 718 -11.61 7.33 -7.11
C LEU A 718 -12.76 8.23 -7.60
N ALA A 719 -13.95 8.15 -6.99
CA ALA A 719 -15.09 9.04 -7.28
C ALA A 719 -14.85 10.52 -6.91
N SER A 720 -13.64 10.88 -6.50
CA SER A 720 -13.14 12.26 -6.41
C SER A 720 -12.62 12.80 -7.75
N THR A 721 -12.40 11.93 -8.75
CA THR A 721 -11.81 12.28 -10.05
C THR A 721 -12.84 12.26 -11.19
N PRO A 722 -12.83 13.23 -12.13
CA PRO A 722 -13.82 13.30 -13.20
C PRO A 722 -13.91 12.03 -14.04
N TRP A 723 -12.76 11.48 -14.44
CA TRP A 723 -12.69 10.28 -15.27
C TRP A 723 -13.41 9.10 -14.64
N ASN A 724 -13.27 8.87 -13.32
CA ASN A 724 -13.92 7.76 -12.63
C ASN A 724 -15.44 7.96 -12.52
N ILE A 725 -15.86 9.21 -12.26
CA ILE A 725 -17.27 9.60 -12.20
C ILE A 725 -17.95 9.31 -13.54
N ASP A 726 -17.27 9.57 -14.66
CA ASP A 726 -17.78 9.22 -15.99
C ASP A 726 -17.94 7.71 -16.18
N GLN A 727 -17.04 6.87 -15.63
CA GLN A 727 -17.15 5.40 -15.75
C GLN A 727 -18.34 4.84 -14.99
N ILE A 728 -18.57 5.29 -13.76
CA ILE A 728 -19.71 4.79 -12.96
C ILE A 728 -21.06 5.24 -13.53
N LYS A 729 -21.08 6.35 -14.29
CA LYS A 729 -22.24 6.85 -15.04
C LYS A 729 -22.48 6.13 -16.38
N ARG A 730 -21.58 5.24 -16.80
CA ARG A 730 -21.78 4.36 -17.95
C ARG A 730 -22.40 3.03 -17.52
N ARG A 731 -23.09 2.36 -18.45
CA ARG A 731 -23.51 0.98 -18.26
C ARG A 731 -22.27 0.08 -18.38
N THR A 732 -22.11 -0.87 -17.46
CA THR A 732 -21.03 -1.86 -17.49
C THR A 732 -21.67 -3.23 -17.47
N TYR A 733 -21.54 -4.02 -18.53
CA TYR A 733 -22.26 -5.29 -18.67
C TYR A 733 -23.77 -5.15 -18.40
N ASN A 734 -24.28 -5.85 -17.39
CA ASN A 734 -25.67 -5.80 -16.94
C ASN A 734 -25.92 -4.74 -15.87
N ALA A 735 -24.89 -4.20 -15.23
CA ALA A 735 -24.99 -3.15 -14.23
C ALA A 735 -25.38 -1.80 -14.85
N ALA A 736 -26.54 -1.30 -14.45
CA ALA A 736 -27.03 0.02 -14.84
C ALA A 736 -26.11 1.14 -14.31
N PRO A 737 -26.06 2.30 -14.98
CA PRO A 737 -25.43 3.50 -14.45
C PRO A 737 -25.90 3.83 -13.03
N VAL A 738 -25.02 4.48 -12.25
CA VAL A 738 -25.44 5.14 -11.01
C VAL A 738 -26.51 6.20 -11.31
N PRO A 739 -27.56 6.34 -10.48
CA PRO A 739 -28.55 7.39 -10.69
C PRO A 739 -27.90 8.76 -10.43
N GLY A 740 -28.26 9.79 -11.20
CA GLY A 740 -27.70 11.12 -11.03
C GLY A 740 -28.13 12.06 -12.15
N VAL A 741 -28.04 13.37 -11.89
CA VAL A 741 -28.37 14.44 -12.85
C VAL A 741 -27.21 15.40 -13.10
N LEU A 742 -26.10 15.25 -12.36
CA LEU A 742 -24.88 16.00 -12.65
C LEU A 742 -24.28 15.52 -13.97
N THR A 743 -23.86 16.47 -14.79
CA THR A 743 -23.15 16.24 -16.05
C THR A 743 -21.66 16.47 -15.84
N HIS A 744 -20.82 16.04 -16.78
CA HIS A 744 -19.37 16.20 -16.70
C HIS A 744 -18.94 17.66 -16.42
N ASP A 745 -19.62 18.65 -17.00
CA ASP A 745 -19.38 20.08 -16.72
C ASP A 745 -19.59 20.47 -15.24
N ASP A 746 -20.37 19.70 -14.47
CA ASP A 746 -20.66 19.94 -13.05
C ASP A 746 -19.59 19.36 -12.10
N TYR A 747 -18.68 18.49 -12.56
CA TYR A 747 -17.66 17.85 -11.70
C TYR A 747 -16.26 17.72 -12.33
N ARG A 748 -16.06 18.20 -13.56
CA ARG A 748 -14.76 18.31 -14.21
C ARG A 748 -13.73 19.04 -13.35
N ASP A 749 -12.46 18.93 -13.71
CA ASP A 749 -11.39 19.61 -12.97
C ASP A 749 -11.63 21.12 -12.90
N GLY A 750 -11.45 21.71 -11.71
CA GLY A 750 -11.70 23.14 -11.50
C GLY A 750 -13.17 23.52 -11.33
N VAL A 751 -14.08 22.57 -11.11
CA VAL A 751 -15.50 22.84 -10.83
C VAL A 751 -15.96 22.02 -9.62
N ASN A 752 -16.60 22.69 -8.66
CA ASN A 752 -17.07 22.07 -7.42
C ASN A 752 -15.97 21.27 -6.69
N ASP A 753 -14.71 21.73 -6.78
CA ASP A 753 -13.58 21.07 -6.13
C ASP A 753 -13.74 21.10 -4.60
N GLN A 754 -14.38 22.15 -4.07
CA GLN A 754 -14.85 22.24 -2.70
C GLN A 754 -16.22 22.91 -2.63
N ILE A 755 -17.12 22.34 -1.84
CA ILE A 755 -18.44 22.89 -1.58
C ILE A 755 -18.55 23.20 -0.09
N TYR A 756 -18.61 24.47 0.27
CA TYR A 756 -18.75 24.87 1.67
C TYR A 756 -20.20 24.76 2.14
N LEU A 757 -20.42 24.15 3.30
CA LEU A 757 -21.74 23.99 3.91
C LEU A 757 -21.99 25.12 4.91
N MET A 758 -22.84 26.08 4.53
CA MET A 758 -23.18 27.20 5.39
C MET A 758 -24.13 26.77 6.50
N LYS A 759 -23.71 27.00 7.75
CA LYS A 759 -24.51 26.81 8.96
C LYS A 759 -25.25 28.10 9.32
N LYS A 760 -26.22 27.98 10.23
CA LYS A 760 -26.98 29.14 10.73
C LYS A 760 -26.06 30.25 11.28
N SER A 761 -25.02 29.87 12.01
CA SER A 761 -24.02 30.81 12.55
C SER A 761 -23.28 31.58 11.45
N ASP A 762 -23.03 30.95 10.30
CA ASP A 762 -22.33 31.58 9.18
C ASP A 762 -23.23 32.63 8.53
N TRP A 763 -24.52 32.33 8.39
CA TRP A 763 -25.53 33.30 7.93
C TRP A 763 -25.72 34.46 8.92
N GLU A 764 -25.82 34.18 10.21
CA GLU A 764 -25.92 35.21 11.27
C GLU A 764 -24.69 36.13 11.26
N GLY A 765 -23.49 35.54 11.13
CA GLY A 765 -22.24 36.27 11.00
C GLY A 765 -22.22 37.16 9.75
N LEU A 766 -22.56 36.61 8.59
CA LEU A 766 -22.60 37.36 7.32
C LEU A 766 -23.55 38.56 7.40
N PHE A 767 -24.79 38.37 7.86
CA PHE A 767 -25.76 39.45 7.92
C PHE A 767 -25.47 40.48 9.02
N SER A 768 -24.80 40.08 10.10
CA SER A 768 -24.31 41.01 11.14
C SER A 768 -23.19 41.88 10.58
N MET A 769 -22.21 41.28 9.89
CA MET A 769 -21.12 41.99 9.22
C MET A 769 -21.64 42.98 8.18
N LEU A 770 -22.59 42.56 7.33
CA LEU A 770 -23.20 43.45 6.33
C LEU A 770 -23.93 44.64 6.97
N LYS A 771 -24.62 44.40 8.09
CA LYS A 771 -25.29 45.46 8.86
C LYS A 771 -24.28 46.44 9.46
N GLU A 772 -23.17 45.95 10.01
CA GLU A 772 -22.09 46.79 10.55
C GLU A 772 -21.40 47.63 9.46
N GLN A 773 -21.27 47.08 8.25
CA GLN A 773 -20.74 47.80 7.08
C GLN A 773 -21.73 48.77 6.42
N GLY A 774 -22.96 48.87 6.95
CA GLY A 774 -24.00 49.77 6.43
C GLY A 774 -24.63 49.32 5.12
N ALA A 775 -24.52 48.04 4.76
CA ALA A 775 -25.16 47.49 3.57
C ALA A 775 -26.69 47.51 3.70
N PRO A 776 -27.45 47.72 2.59
CA PRO A 776 -28.91 47.69 2.61
C PRO A 776 -29.47 46.36 3.12
N GLU A 777 -30.61 46.37 3.83
CA GLU A 777 -31.26 45.12 4.27
C GLU A 777 -31.70 44.22 3.10
N THR A 778 -31.81 44.77 1.89
CA THR A 778 -32.11 44.03 0.65
C THR A 778 -30.93 43.23 0.12
N GLU A 779 -29.71 43.49 0.59
CA GLU A 779 -28.51 42.76 0.17
C GLU A 779 -28.62 41.28 0.54
N PHE A 780 -28.33 40.38 -0.41
CA PHE A 780 -28.50 38.93 -0.27
C PHE A 780 -29.89 38.48 0.24
N ALA A 781 -30.96 39.23 -0.05
CA ALA A 781 -32.31 38.93 0.43
C ALA A 781 -32.78 37.50 0.12
N GLU A 782 -32.35 36.93 -1.02
CA GLU A 782 -32.68 35.55 -1.41
C GLU A 782 -32.16 34.46 -0.45
N PHE A 783 -31.12 34.77 0.32
CA PHE A 783 -30.51 33.86 1.29
C PHE A 783 -30.98 34.07 2.74
N ARG A 784 -31.67 35.18 3.05
CA ARG A 784 -32.16 35.46 4.41
C ARG A 784 -33.08 34.38 4.98
N LYS A 785 -33.80 33.64 4.12
CA LYS A 785 -34.63 32.51 4.55
C LYS A 785 -33.83 31.41 5.27
N TYR A 786 -32.53 31.28 5.03
CA TYR A 786 -31.67 30.28 5.68
C TYR A 786 -31.26 30.65 7.12
N LEU A 787 -31.66 31.83 7.60
CA LEU A 787 -31.63 32.16 9.04
C LEU A 787 -32.60 31.30 9.85
N THR A 788 -33.68 30.83 9.22
CA THR A 788 -34.71 30.00 9.85
C THR A 788 -34.84 28.62 9.21
N GLN A 789 -34.55 28.49 7.91
CA GLN A 789 -34.48 27.22 7.20
C GLN A 789 -33.09 26.59 7.35
N ASP A 790 -32.97 25.56 8.18
CA ASP A 790 -31.71 24.88 8.47
C ASP A 790 -31.53 23.53 7.74
N SER A 791 -32.49 23.16 6.88
CA SER A 791 -32.48 21.89 6.14
C SER A 791 -33.09 22.01 4.73
N MET A 792 -32.76 21.06 3.86
CA MET A 792 -33.38 20.91 2.53
C MET A 792 -33.33 19.47 2.04
N THR A 793 -34.16 19.12 1.06
CA THR A 793 -34.06 17.82 0.39
C THR A 793 -32.78 17.73 -0.44
N MET A 794 -32.24 16.52 -0.61
CA MET A 794 -31.06 16.32 -1.46
C MET A 794 -31.27 16.77 -2.91
N LYS A 795 -32.50 16.62 -3.44
CA LYS A 795 -32.86 17.16 -4.77
C LYS A 795 -32.78 18.68 -4.82
N GLN A 796 -33.22 19.37 -3.75
CA GLN A 796 -33.06 20.83 -3.64
C GLN A 796 -31.59 21.22 -3.52
N ALA A 797 -30.77 20.45 -2.81
CA ALA A 797 -29.33 20.69 -2.70
C ALA A 797 -28.64 20.61 -4.09
N ILE A 798 -28.90 19.55 -4.86
CA ILE A 798 -28.38 19.44 -6.23
C ILE A 798 -28.90 20.57 -7.12
N SER A 799 -30.18 20.93 -7.00
CA SER A 799 -30.75 22.07 -7.76
C SER A 799 -30.11 23.41 -7.37
N PHE A 800 -29.77 23.60 -6.09
CA PHE A 800 -29.10 24.80 -5.59
C PHE A 800 -27.66 24.89 -6.08
N LEU A 801 -26.94 23.76 -6.17
CA LEU A 801 -25.57 23.74 -6.71
C LEU A 801 -25.55 24.22 -8.17
N LYS A 802 -26.54 23.80 -8.97
CA LYS A 802 -26.72 24.20 -10.38
C LYS A 802 -27.32 25.60 -10.55
N TYR A 803 -27.92 26.16 -9.51
CA TYR A 803 -28.45 27.52 -9.52
C TYR A 803 -27.30 28.55 -9.48
N SER A 804 -27.41 29.58 -10.33
CA SER A 804 -26.51 30.73 -10.36
C SER A 804 -27.31 32.02 -10.30
N SER A 805 -26.85 32.96 -9.49
CA SER A 805 -27.39 34.32 -9.37
C SER A 805 -26.24 35.30 -9.12
N PRO A 806 -26.40 36.60 -9.44
CA PRO A 806 -25.41 37.61 -9.08
C PRO A 806 -25.06 37.58 -7.59
N ALA A 807 -26.06 37.46 -6.71
CA ALA A 807 -25.83 37.39 -5.27
C ALA A 807 -25.10 36.10 -4.85
N LYS A 808 -25.37 34.94 -5.45
CA LYS A 808 -24.58 33.73 -5.17
C LYS A 808 -23.12 33.91 -5.59
N ASN A 809 -22.88 34.50 -6.75
CA ASN A 809 -21.52 34.74 -7.25
C ASN A 809 -20.75 35.70 -6.33
N GLU A 810 -21.38 36.80 -5.91
CA GLU A 810 -20.78 37.72 -4.93
C GLU A 810 -20.48 37.03 -3.60
N LEU A 811 -21.38 36.15 -3.12
CA LEU A 811 -21.10 35.36 -1.93
C LEU A 811 -19.90 34.42 -2.12
N LEU A 812 -19.81 33.73 -3.25
CA LEU A 812 -18.65 32.88 -3.55
C LEU A 812 -17.34 33.69 -3.60
N LYS A 813 -17.36 34.89 -4.19
CA LYS A 813 -16.20 35.79 -4.21
C LYS A 813 -15.81 36.26 -2.81
N MET A 814 -16.79 36.54 -1.94
CA MET A 814 -16.52 36.92 -0.55
C MET A 814 -15.83 35.79 0.23
N TYR A 815 -16.20 34.52 0.00
CA TYR A 815 -15.63 33.38 0.72
C TYR A 815 -14.34 32.83 0.10
N PHE A 816 -14.19 32.91 -1.23
CA PHE A 816 -13.12 32.23 -1.96
C PHE A 816 -12.23 33.14 -2.81
N GLY A 817 -12.55 34.44 -2.86
CA GLY A 817 -11.82 35.45 -3.63
C GLY A 817 -12.28 35.55 -5.09
N GLU A 818 -12.06 36.73 -5.68
CA GLU A 818 -12.43 37.07 -7.07
C GLU A 818 -11.78 36.16 -8.12
N GLU A 819 -10.56 35.66 -7.87
CA GLU A 819 -9.81 34.90 -8.88
C GLU A 819 -10.23 33.43 -9.01
N LYS A 820 -10.86 32.85 -7.98
CA LYS A 820 -11.04 31.39 -7.88
C LYS A 820 -12.47 30.95 -7.55
N PHE A 821 -13.40 31.89 -7.37
CA PHE A 821 -14.76 31.58 -6.92
C PHE A 821 -15.48 30.55 -7.82
N GLU A 822 -15.18 30.51 -9.13
CA GLU A 822 -15.77 29.56 -10.08
C GLU A 822 -15.42 28.09 -9.80
N LYS A 823 -14.33 27.83 -9.07
CA LYS A 823 -13.93 26.46 -8.68
C LYS A 823 -14.72 25.91 -7.50
N TYR A 824 -15.39 26.79 -6.76
CA TYR A 824 -16.01 26.48 -5.49
C TYR A 824 -17.52 26.67 -5.57
N ASN A 825 -18.22 26.09 -4.60
CA ASN A 825 -19.65 26.30 -4.46
C ASN A 825 -20.02 26.38 -2.98
N ILE A 826 -21.27 26.71 -2.74
CA ILE A 826 -21.86 26.66 -1.40
C ILE A 826 -23.14 25.85 -1.42
N LEU A 827 -23.43 25.19 -0.30
CA LEU A 827 -24.77 24.75 0.05
C LEU A 827 -25.24 25.57 1.25
N PRO A 828 -26.48 26.05 1.26
CA PRO A 828 -26.91 27.04 2.24
C PRO A 828 -27.31 26.42 3.59
N VAL A 829 -27.19 25.11 3.72
CA VAL A 829 -27.48 24.32 4.92
C VAL A 829 -26.52 23.13 5.00
N ASN A 830 -26.39 22.54 6.19
CA ASN A 830 -25.66 21.29 6.40
C ASN A 830 -26.56 20.10 6.78
N LYS A 831 -27.89 20.28 6.78
CA LYS A 831 -28.85 19.20 7.03
C LYS A 831 -29.62 18.84 5.75
N PHE A 832 -29.55 17.57 5.37
CA PHE A 832 -30.17 17.04 4.15
C PHE A 832 -31.28 16.05 4.47
N ILE A 833 -32.36 16.11 3.69
CA ILE A 833 -33.50 15.20 3.78
C ILE A 833 -33.47 14.25 2.58
N LEU A 834 -33.43 12.94 2.87
CA LEU A 834 -33.60 11.86 1.89
C LEU A 834 -35.01 11.28 2.04
N PRO A 835 -35.94 11.56 1.10
CA PRO A 835 -37.28 10.98 1.13
C PRO A 835 -37.27 9.46 0.96
N VAL A 836 -38.18 8.77 1.66
CA VAL A 836 -38.33 7.31 1.56
C VAL A 836 -39.53 6.94 0.71
N ASN A 837 -39.27 6.18 -0.37
CA ASN A 837 -40.32 5.54 -1.15
C ASN A 837 -40.52 4.09 -0.67
N LYS A 838 -41.46 3.89 0.25
CA LYS A 838 -41.68 2.59 0.92
C LYS A 838 -42.12 1.49 -0.05
N GLU A 839 -42.93 1.84 -1.06
CA GLU A 839 -43.40 0.88 -2.07
C GLU A 839 -42.23 0.36 -2.91
N ASN A 840 -41.38 1.27 -3.41
CA ASN A 840 -40.19 0.89 -4.15
C ASN A 840 -39.21 0.11 -3.28
N ALA A 841 -39.01 0.51 -2.01
CA ALA A 841 -38.11 -0.18 -1.10
C ALA A 841 -38.50 -1.66 -0.86
N VAL A 842 -39.80 -1.94 -0.73
CA VAL A 842 -40.31 -3.32 -0.64
C VAL A 842 -40.17 -4.04 -1.99
N LYS A 843 -40.55 -3.39 -3.09
CA LYS A 843 -40.50 -3.99 -4.45
C LYS A 843 -39.08 -4.35 -4.88
N ALA A 844 -38.10 -3.55 -4.50
CA ALA A 844 -36.68 -3.77 -4.79
C ALA A 844 -36.01 -4.77 -3.82
N GLY A 845 -36.73 -5.23 -2.78
CA GLY A 845 -36.18 -6.13 -1.76
C GLY A 845 -35.17 -5.49 -0.82
N ILE A 846 -35.21 -4.16 -0.67
CA ILE A 846 -34.37 -3.41 0.28
C ILE A 846 -34.85 -3.71 1.71
N ILE A 847 -36.17 -3.74 1.90
CA ILE A 847 -36.83 -4.14 3.15
C ILE A 847 -37.92 -5.18 2.87
N ASN A 848 -38.32 -5.93 3.90
CA ASN A 848 -39.45 -6.83 3.81
C ASN A 848 -40.76 -6.08 4.08
N ALA A 849 -41.90 -6.62 3.62
CA ALA A 849 -43.20 -6.03 3.92
C ALA A 849 -43.49 -5.95 5.43
N ALA A 850 -42.94 -6.87 6.23
CA ALA A 850 -43.03 -6.87 7.69
C ALA A 850 -42.29 -5.69 8.35
N ASP A 851 -41.38 -5.03 7.65
CA ASP A 851 -40.60 -3.90 8.17
C ASP A 851 -41.31 -2.54 8.01
N LEU A 852 -42.42 -2.50 7.27
CA LEU A 852 -43.17 -1.27 7.00
C LEU A 852 -43.55 -0.47 8.26
N PRO A 853 -43.96 -1.08 9.39
CA PRO A 853 -44.29 -0.34 10.61
C PRO A 853 -43.10 0.43 11.20
N ASN A 854 -41.87 -0.07 11.01
CA ASN A 854 -40.65 0.54 11.54
C ASN A 854 -39.93 1.43 10.49
N THR A 855 -40.52 1.57 9.31
CA THR A 855 -39.92 2.32 8.20
C THR A 855 -40.23 3.81 8.32
N VAL A 856 -39.19 4.65 8.35
CA VAL A 856 -39.34 6.11 8.39
C VAL A 856 -39.85 6.65 7.05
N ASN A 857 -40.48 7.84 7.07
CA ASN A 857 -40.93 8.51 5.83
C ASN A 857 -39.80 9.28 5.14
N GLN A 858 -38.78 9.68 5.90
CA GLN A 858 -37.61 10.41 5.43
C GLN A 858 -36.44 10.17 6.38
N ILE A 859 -35.22 10.21 5.85
CA ILE A 859 -33.98 10.17 6.62
C ILE A 859 -33.43 11.59 6.69
N MET A 860 -33.13 12.06 7.90
CA MET A 860 -32.49 13.36 8.13
C MET A 860 -31.00 13.16 8.41
N ILE A 861 -30.16 13.75 7.59
CA ILE A 861 -28.70 13.63 7.66
C ILE A 861 -28.12 14.98 8.05
N THR A 862 -27.31 15.01 9.10
CA THR A 862 -26.52 16.20 9.45
C THR A 862 -25.09 15.97 8.99
N TYR A 863 -24.68 16.65 7.94
CA TYR A 863 -23.30 16.59 7.45
C TYR A 863 -22.40 17.39 8.41
N LYS A 864 -21.44 16.69 9.03
CA LYS A 864 -20.65 17.25 10.15
C LYS A 864 -19.47 18.09 9.67
N ALA A 865 -18.79 17.66 8.61
CA ALA A 865 -17.70 18.42 8.00
C ALA A 865 -18.21 19.74 7.38
N ASN A 866 -17.35 20.76 7.34
CA ASN A 866 -17.72 22.08 6.80
C ASN A 866 -17.60 22.14 5.26
N THR A 867 -16.90 21.17 4.67
CA THR A 867 -16.61 21.13 3.24
C THR A 867 -16.99 19.76 2.71
N LEU A 868 -17.66 19.76 1.56
CA LEU A 868 -18.04 18.57 0.81
C LEU A 868 -17.20 18.53 -0.48
N TYR A 869 -16.50 17.42 -0.68
CA TYR A 869 -15.63 17.15 -1.84
C TYR A 869 -16.35 16.33 -2.91
N LYS A 870 -15.75 16.16 -4.09
CA LYS A 870 -16.37 15.52 -5.27
C LYS A 870 -16.93 14.11 -5.00
N ASN A 871 -16.20 13.27 -4.27
CA ASN A 871 -16.69 11.94 -3.88
C ASN A 871 -18.04 12.01 -3.12
N ASN A 872 -18.17 12.94 -2.17
CA ASN A 872 -19.41 13.17 -1.42
C ASN A 872 -20.46 13.96 -2.23
N LEU A 873 -20.06 14.79 -3.19
CA LEU A 873 -20.97 15.42 -4.16
C LEU A 873 -21.66 14.37 -5.04
N ILE A 874 -20.90 13.38 -5.52
CA ILE A 874 -21.47 12.31 -6.35
C ILE A 874 -22.36 11.38 -5.52
N MET A 875 -22.00 11.09 -4.27
CA MET A 875 -22.90 10.37 -3.37
C MET A 875 -24.19 11.16 -3.09
N LEU A 876 -24.11 12.48 -2.91
CA LEU A 876 -25.29 13.35 -2.79
C LEU A 876 -26.17 13.30 -4.06
N ASP A 877 -25.58 13.32 -5.26
CA ASP A 877 -26.31 13.21 -6.54
C ASP A 877 -27.01 11.84 -6.69
N ILE A 878 -26.32 10.76 -6.29
CA ILE A 878 -26.87 9.40 -6.27
C ILE A 878 -28.07 9.33 -5.32
N LEU A 879 -27.91 9.78 -4.08
CA LEU A 879 -28.97 9.74 -3.07
C LEU A 879 -30.15 10.64 -3.45
N ALA A 880 -29.91 11.80 -4.05
CA ALA A 880 -30.96 12.69 -4.58
C ALA A 880 -31.84 12.00 -5.63
N ASN A 881 -31.31 11.02 -6.37
CA ASN A 881 -31.97 10.35 -7.49
C ASN A 881 -32.26 8.86 -7.27
N PHE A 882 -32.08 8.36 -6.04
CA PHE A 882 -32.13 6.95 -5.69
C PHE A 882 -33.53 6.31 -5.83
N ASP A 883 -34.59 7.02 -5.41
CA ASP A 883 -36.02 6.59 -5.41
C ASP A 883 -36.29 5.14 -4.92
N TRP A 884 -35.34 4.53 -4.20
CA TRP A 884 -35.42 3.20 -3.60
C TRP A 884 -35.72 2.06 -4.59
N LYS A 885 -35.39 2.22 -5.88
CA LYS A 885 -35.66 1.22 -6.94
C LYS A 885 -34.62 0.11 -7.04
N LYS A 886 -33.46 0.30 -6.42
CA LYS A 886 -32.35 -0.64 -6.30
C LYS A 886 -31.69 -0.42 -4.94
N PRO A 887 -30.97 -1.39 -4.37
CA PRO A 887 -30.22 -1.18 -3.13
C PRO A 887 -28.94 -0.36 -3.36
N ILE A 888 -28.41 0.19 -2.26
CA ILE A 888 -27.05 0.73 -2.12
C ILE A 888 -26.43 0.01 -0.92
N SER A 889 -25.22 -0.51 -1.12
CA SER A 889 -24.41 -1.17 -0.08
C SER A 889 -23.03 -0.53 0.01
N PHE A 890 -22.44 -0.56 1.20
CA PHE A 890 -21.09 -0.10 1.46
C PHE A 890 -20.23 -1.26 1.96
N SER A 891 -19.07 -1.49 1.37
CA SER A 891 -18.11 -2.50 1.86
C SER A 891 -17.71 -2.23 3.31
N SER A 892 -17.54 -3.28 4.10
CA SER A 892 -17.05 -3.17 5.48
C SER A 892 -15.66 -2.52 5.59
N GLY A 893 -14.86 -2.53 4.52
CA GLY A 893 -13.52 -1.95 4.52
C GLY A 893 -13.47 -0.41 4.59
N GLY A 894 -14.57 0.29 4.31
CA GLY A 894 -14.60 1.76 4.25
C GLY A 894 -15.39 2.50 5.31
N ILE A 895 -16.04 1.79 6.23
CA ILE A 895 -16.95 2.38 7.23
C ILE A 895 -16.23 2.85 8.50
N TYR A 896 -14.94 3.17 8.41
CA TYR A 896 -14.13 3.67 9.53
C TYR A 896 -14.34 5.16 9.82
N ASP A 897 -14.95 5.91 8.89
CA ASP A 897 -15.36 7.30 9.07
C ASP A 897 -16.80 7.47 8.59
N SER A 898 -17.65 8.10 9.41
CA SER A 898 -19.05 8.38 9.05
C SER A 898 -19.18 9.23 7.77
N GLU A 899 -18.18 10.06 7.43
CA GLU A 899 -18.20 10.83 6.19
C GLU A 899 -18.18 9.93 4.93
N ASN A 900 -17.53 8.77 4.99
CA ASN A 900 -17.42 7.82 3.87
C ASN A 900 -18.75 7.20 3.43
N ILE A 901 -19.78 7.30 4.28
CA ILE A 901 -21.15 6.83 4.04
C ILE A 901 -22.16 7.98 4.15
N PHE A 902 -21.71 9.24 4.00
CA PHE A 902 -22.57 10.42 4.06
C PHE A 902 -23.34 10.54 5.39
N TYR A 903 -22.75 10.09 6.51
CA TYR A 903 -23.33 10.08 7.85
C TYR A 903 -24.66 9.30 7.96
N LEU A 904 -24.76 8.17 7.24
CA LEU A 904 -25.91 7.26 7.24
C LEU A 904 -25.82 6.16 8.30
N ASP A 905 -24.95 6.31 9.30
CA ASP A 905 -24.53 5.27 10.25
C ASP A 905 -25.71 4.51 10.89
N GLU A 906 -26.79 5.22 11.22
CA GLU A 906 -27.98 4.70 11.91
C GLU A 906 -29.08 4.16 10.98
N TYR A 907 -28.82 4.06 9.68
CA TYR A 907 -29.79 3.62 8.66
C TYR A 907 -29.24 2.46 7.81
N LEU A 908 -28.42 1.62 8.42
CA LEU A 908 -27.75 0.50 7.76
C LEU A 908 -28.31 -0.85 8.23
N GLN A 909 -28.23 -1.86 7.36
CA GLN A 909 -28.36 -3.27 7.69
C GLN A 909 -27.01 -3.95 7.47
N PHE A 910 -26.56 -4.72 8.44
CA PHE A 910 -25.33 -5.50 8.31
C PHE A 910 -25.61 -6.84 7.60
N ASP A 911 -25.12 -6.95 6.37
CA ASP A 911 -25.26 -8.12 5.49
C ASP A 911 -23.92 -8.90 5.38
N GLY A 912 -23.06 -8.82 6.39
CA GLY A 912 -21.82 -9.58 6.52
C GLY A 912 -20.57 -8.81 6.09
N PHE A 913 -20.22 -8.84 4.80
CA PHE A 913 -19.12 -8.04 4.25
C PHE A 913 -19.53 -6.64 3.79
N SER A 914 -20.81 -6.31 3.92
CA SER A 914 -21.37 -5.06 3.44
C SER A 914 -22.45 -4.55 4.37
N TYR A 915 -22.65 -3.23 4.35
CA TYR A 915 -23.70 -2.52 5.05
C TYR A 915 -24.67 -1.95 4.02
N ARG A 916 -25.91 -2.44 4.01
CA ARG A 916 -26.94 -2.02 3.07
C ARG A 916 -27.76 -0.87 3.63
N LEU A 917 -27.98 0.18 2.84
CA LEU A 917 -28.84 1.30 3.23
C LEU A 917 -30.30 0.87 3.31
N ILE A 918 -30.92 1.06 4.48
CA ILE A 918 -32.33 0.74 4.75
C ILE A 918 -33.04 1.92 5.45
N PRO A 919 -34.36 2.12 5.23
CA PRO A 919 -35.11 3.24 5.82
C PRO A 919 -35.63 2.91 7.24
N ILE A 920 -34.79 2.31 8.08
CA ILE A 920 -35.14 1.92 9.46
C ILE A 920 -34.07 2.47 10.39
N HIS A 921 -34.47 3.30 11.34
CA HIS A 921 -33.56 3.86 12.32
C HIS A 921 -33.08 2.76 13.28
N THR A 922 -31.77 2.55 13.31
CA THR A 922 -31.09 1.58 14.17
C THR A 922 -29.89 2.28 14.80
N PRO A 923 -29.98 2.73 16.07
CA PRO A 923 -28.87 3.41 16.73
C PRO A 923 -27.67 2.47 16.87
N GLN A 924 -26.47 3.04 16.89
CA GLN A 924 -25.27 2.29 17.21
C GLN A 924 -25.36 1.75 18.64
N THR A 925 -24.81 0.57 18.87
CA THR A 925 -24.73 -0.01 20.21
C THR A 925 -23.63 0.68 21.04
N PRO A 926 -23.63 0.60 22.38
CA PRO A 926 -22.58 1.21 23.21
C PRO A 926 -21.16 0.71 22.93
N ASP A 927 -21.02 -0.52 22.44
CA ASP A 927 -19.79 -1.15 21.96
C ASP A 927 -19.41 -0.75 20.52
N GLY A 928 -20.21 0.13 19.88
CA GLY A 928 -19.94 0.69 18.57
C GLY A 928 -20.36 -0.18 17.38
N GLU A 929 -21.11 -1.27 17.59
CA GLU A 929 -21.66 -2.03 16.48
C GLU A 929 -22.74 -1.22 15.74
N MET A 930 -22.59 -1.17 14.41
CA MET A 930 -23.49 -0.46 13.52
C MET A 930 -24.40 -1.41 12.75
N GLY A 931 -25.56 -0.87 12.35
CA GLY A 931 -26.51 -1.49 11.45
C GLY A 931 -27.37 -2.60 12.07
N ARG A 932 -28.62 -2.68 11.62
CA ARG A 932 -29.56 -3.74 11.96
C ARG A 932 -29.04 -5.10 11.49
N VAL A 933 -29.31 -6.15 12.25
CA VAL A 933 -29.09 -7.53 11.81
C VAL A 933 -30.44 -8.20 11.51
N ASP A 934 -30.63 -8.70 10.29
CA ASP A 934 -31.68 -9.69 9.98
C ASP A 934 -31.10 -11.10 10.23
N PRO A 935 -31.52 -11.82 11.29
CA PRO A 935 -30.85 -13.04 11.71
C PRO A 935 -30.94 -14.18 10.69
N ASN A 936 -32.06 -14.30 9.97
CA ASN A 936 -32.24 -15.37 8.99
C ASN A 936 -31.55 -15.04 7.67
N SER A 937 -31.59 -13.77 7.25
CA SER A 937 -30.84 -13.31 6.07
C SER A 937 -29.34 -13.52 6.28
N LEU A 938 -28.80 -13.04 7.40
CA LEU A 938 -27.38 -13.13 7.69
C LEU A 938 -26.92 -14.59 7.91
N TYR A 939 -27.76 -15.45 8.48
CA TYR A 939 -27.52 -16.90 8.51
C TYR A 939 -27.28 -17.46 7.11
N ASN A 940 -28.15 -17.14 6.15
CA ASN A 940 -28.01 -17.62 4.77
C ASN A 940 -26.78 -17.04 4.09
N VAL A 941 -26.44 -15.78 4.36
CA VAL A 941 -25.22 -15.15 3.85
C VAL A 941 -23.98 -15.91 4.34
N VAL A 942 -23.84 -16.09 5.65
CA VAL A 942 -22.67 -16.78 6.25
C VAL A 942 -22.56 -18.23 5.78
N LYS A 943 -23.69 -18.93 5.61
CA LYS A 943 -23.72 -20.31 5.07
C LYS A 943 -23.23 -20.41 3.63
N ASN A 944 -23.25 -19.32 2.87
CA ASN A 944 -22.82 -19.25 1.48
C ASN A 944 -21.42 -18.65 1.28
N PHE A 945 -20.75 -18.25 2.36
CA PHE A 945 -19.36 -17.79 2.29
C PHE A 945 -18.43 -18.87 1.78
N ARG A 946 -17.41 -18.43 1.04
CA ARG A 946 -16.18 -19.18 0.85
C ARG A 946 -15.13 -18.60 1.80
N TRP A 947 -14.30 -19.45 2.40
CA TRP A 947 -13.55 -19.10 3.62
C TRP A 947 -12.04 -18.99 3.41
N GLY A 948 -11.55 -18.91 2.16
CA GLY A 948 -10.15 -18.69 1.85
C GLY A 948 -9.20 -19.85 2.17
N ASN A 949 -9.72 -20.96 2.71
CA ASN A 949 -9.01 -22.16 3.17
C ASN A 949 -8.13 -22.01 4.42
N PHE A 950 -8.48 -21.09 5.34
CA PHE A 950 -7.77 -20.93 6.62
C PHE A 950 -7.74 -22.21 7.49
N LYS A 951 -8.66 -23.15 7.29
CA LYS A 951 -8.65 -24.44 7.99
C LYS A 951 -7.42 -25.31 7.70
N ASN A 952 -6.72 -25.10 6.59
CA ASN A 952 -5.45 -25.77 6.33
C ASN A 952 -4.32 -25.07 7.10
N LEU A 953 -3.99 -25.59 8.28
CA LEU A 953 -2.98 -24.98 9.15
C LEU A 953 -1.55 -25.03 8.58
N ASN A 954 -1.30 -25.81 7.53
CA ASN A 954 0.00 -25.85 6.84
C ASN A 954 0.13 -24.75 5.77
N THR A 955 -0.98 -24.13 5.35
CA THR A 955 -0.97 -23.03 4.38
C THR A 955 -0.60 -21.74 5.10
N HIS A 956 0.36 -21.01 4.53
CA HIS A 956 0.76 -19.71 5.00
C HIS A 956 -0.14 -18.61 4.42
N PHE A 957 -0.50 -17.62 5.23
CA PHE A 957 -1.28 -16.46 4.84
C PHE A 957 -0.63 -15.22 5.43
N ASP A 958 -0.40 -14.22 4.60
CA ASP A 958 0.16 -12.93 5.01
C ASP A 958 -0.83 -12.10 5.85
N GLU A 959 -0.34 -10.97 6.37
CA GLU A 959 -1.11 -10.06 7.21
C GLU A 959 -2.36 -9.51 6.51
N THR A 960 -2.29 -9.23 5.20
CA THR A 960 -3.45 -8.77 4.41
C THR A 960 -4.53 -9.84 4.30
N ALA A 961 -4.16 -11.11 4.11
CA ALA A 961 -5.13 -12.20 4.11
C ALA A 961 -5.76 -12.42 5.49
N THR A 962 -4.94 -12.40 6.55
CA THR A 962 -5.41 -12.70 7.91
C THR A 962 -6.21 -11.56 8.54
N SER A 963 -6.02 -10.31 8.14
CA SER A 963 -6.85 -9.18 8.62
C SER A 963 -8.33 -9.36 8.27
N ASN A 964 -8.62 -9.95 7.11
CA ASN A 964 -9.99 -10.22 6.64
C ASN A 964 -10.75 -11.29 7.45
N ILE A 965 -10.06 -12.07 8.29
CA ILE A 965 -10.69 -13.03 9.22
C ILE A 965 -11.70 -12.34 10.14
N MET A 966 -11.43 -11.09 10.52
CA MET A 966 -12.29 -10.33 11.40
C MET A 966 -13.71 -10.23 10.83
N SER A 967 -13.86 -9.92 9.53
CA SER A 967 -15.16 -9.78 8.88
C SER A 967 -15.93 -11.10 8.81
N TYR A 968 -15.26 -12.23 8.53
CA TYR A 968 -15.88 -13.57 8.55
C TYR A 968 -16.43 -13.92 9.94
N ARG A 969 -15.62 -13.76 10.99
CA ARG A 969 -16.00 -14.09 12.37
C ARG A 969 -17.04 -13.13 12.92
N ALA A 970 -16.95 -11.83 12.61
CA ALA A 970 -17.94 -10.84 13.01
C ALA A 970 -19.30 -11.17 12.38
N SER A 971 -19.34 -11.50 11.08
CA SER A 971 -20.55 -11.94 10.38
C SER A 971 -21.21 -13.14 11.05
N ALA A 972 -20.44 -14.19 11.32
CA ALA A 972 -20.94 -15.40 11.98
C ALA A 972 -21.41 -15.13 13.42
N SER A 973 -20.66 -14.33 14.18
CA SER A 973 -20.95 -14.05 15.59
C SER A 973 -22.18 -13.17 15.75
N ARG A 974 -22.32 -12.10 14.96
CA ARG A 974 -23.49 -11.21 14.99
C ARG A 974 -24.76 -11.94 14.55
N ALA A 975 -24.66 -12.81 13.52
CA ALA A 975 -25.75 -13.69 13.13
C ALA A 975 -26.16 -14.64 14.26
N ALA A 976 -25.19 -15.30 14.88
CA ALA A 976 -25.43 -16.23 15.98
C ALA A 976 -26.05 -15.56 17.20
N ALA A 977 -25.54 -14.40 17.60
CA ALA A 977 -26.10 -13.58 18.68
C ALA A 977 -27.57 -13.25 18.42
N ALA A 978 -27.88 -12.72 17.23
CA ALA A 978 -29.24 -12.33 16.89
C ALA A 978 -30.20 -13.54 16.77
N LEU A 979 -29.73 -14.68 16.25
CA LEU A 979 -30.49 -15.94 16.23
C LEU A 979 -30.75 -16.48 17.63
N ALA A 980 -29.77 -16.40 18.53
CA ALA A 980 -29.89 -16.86 19.91
C ALA A 980 -30.95 -16.05 20.68
N THR A 981 -31.00 -14.73 20.48
CA THR A 981 -32.02 -13.85 21.06
C THR A 981 -33.43 -14.19 20.56
N LEU A 982 -33.56 -14.66 19.31
CA LEU A 982 -34.83 -15.20 18.78
C LEU A 982 -35.14 -16.64 19.22
N GLY A 983 -34.33 -17.24 20.10
CA GLY A 983 -34.48 -18.62 20.55
C GLY A 983 -34.01 -19.69 19.55
N GLN A 984 -33.49 -19.31 18.39
CA GLN A 984 -32.99 -20.23 17.35
C GLN A 984 -31.55 -20.70 17.62
N LYS A 985 -31.32 -21.20 18.84
CA LYS A 985 -29.98 -21.58 19.34
C LYS A 985 -29.27 -22.63 18.48
N GLY A 986 -30.00 -23.57 17.89
CA GLY A 986 -29.43 -24.59 17.00
C GLY A 986 -28.72 -23.99 15.78
N LYS A 987 -29.34 -23.01 15.11
CA LYS A 987 -28.73 -22.29 13.97
C LYS A 987 -27.56 -21.41 14.42
N ALA A 988 -27.69 -20.76 15.58
CA ALA A 988 -26.61 -19.96 16.14
C ALA A 988 -25.34 -20.79 16.37
N LEU A 989 -25.49 -21.98 16.97
CA LEU A 989 -24.38 -22.91 17.17
C LEU A 989 -23.77 -23.43 15.86
N GLU A 990 -24.61 -23.69 14.86
CA GLU A 990 -24.14 -24.11 13.54
C GLU A 990 -23.19 -23.09 12.90
N LEU A 991 -23.52 -21.78 12.96
CA LEU A 991 -22.67 -20.72 12.42
C LEU A 991 -21.35 -20.58 13.18
N LEU A 992 -21.40 -20.62 14.52
CA LEU A 992 -20.21 -20.51 15.35
C LEU A 992 -19.27 -21.70 15.14
N ASP A 993 -19.80 -22.92 15.09
CA ASP A 993 -19.02 -24.12 14.83
C ASP A 993 -18.48 -24.15 13.39
N LEU A 994 -19.22 -23.61 12.42
CA LEU A 994 -18.71 -23.40 11.06
C LEU A 994 -17.52 -22.45 11.04
N ALA A 995 -17.65 -21.26 11.64
CA ALA A 995 -16.56 -20.28 11.69
C ALA A 995 -15.34 -20.82 12.45
N SER A 996 -15.55 -21.55 13.55
CA SER A 996 -14.47 -22.17 14.32
C SER A 996 -13.77 -23.29 13.54
N LYS A 997 -14.49 -24.01 12.67
CA LYS A 997 -13.93 -25.06 11.82
C LYS A 997 -13.16 -24.47 10.64
N GLU A 998 -13.72 -23.46 9.98
CA GLU A 998 -13.12 -22.84 8.80
C GLU A 998 -11.97 -21.90 9.15
N ILE A 999 -11.98 -21.28 10.34
CA ILE A 999 -10.90 -20.41 10.84
C ILE A 999 -10.51 -20.82 12.27
N PRO A 1000 -9.64 -21.83 12.44
CA PRO A 1000 -9.27 -22.35 13.75
C PRO A 1000 -8.53 -21.33 14.62
N ALA A 1001 -8.96 -21.18 15.87
CA ALA A 1001 -8.34 -20.27 16.86
C ALA A 1001 -6.92 -20.69 17.28
N GLU A 1002 -6.51 -21.93 17.02
CA GLU A 1002 -5.16 -22.42 17.31
C GLU A 1002 -4.08 -21.64 16.55
N LYS A 1003 -4.34 -21.33 15.27
CA LYS A 1003 -3.44 -20.54 14.42
C LYS A 1003 -3.84 -19.06 14.36
N TYR A 1004 -5.15 -18.78 14.26
CA TYR A 1004 -5.68 -17.42 14.07
C TYR A 1004 -6.30 -16.90 15.36
N ASN A 1005 -5.44 -16.61 16.34
CA ASN A 1005 -5.82 -16.19 17.68
C ASN A 1005 -5.92 -14.67 17.81
N ASP A 1006 -7.01 -14.07 17.30
CA ASP A 1006 -7.29 -12.64 17.43
C ASP A 1006 -8.41 -12.40 18.47
N PRO A 1007 -8.10 -11.86 19.65
CA PRO A 1007 -9.08 -11.61 20.71
C PRO A 1007 -10.25 -10.72 20.28
N ARG A 1008 -10.05 -9.79 19.34
CA ARG A 1008 -11.09 -8.84 18.92
C ARG A 1008 -12.27 -9.56 18.27
N SER A 1009 -11.98 -10.54 17.40
CA SER A 1009 -13.00 -11.32 16.69
C SER A 1009 -13.48 -12.55 17.47
N LEU A 1010 -12.59 -13.19 18.24
CA LEU A 1010 -12.92 -14.39 19.00
C LEU A 1010 -13.76 -14.09 20.25
N SER A 1011 -13.67 -12.88 20.82
CA SER A 1011 -14.53 -12.46 21.94
C SER A 1011 -16.01 -12.46 21.54
N SER A 1012 -16.35 -12.00 20.34
CA SER A 1012 -17.73 -12.08 19.82
C SER A 1012 -18.23 -13.53 19.69
N MET A 1013 -17.34 -14.47 19.35
CA MET A 1013 -17.68 -15.90 19.32
C MET A 1013 -17.86 -16.47 20.73
N VAL A 1014 -17.07 -16.04 21.72
CA VAL A 1014 -17.25 -16.41 23.14
C VAL A 1014 -18.65 -16.02 23.61
N TYR A 1015 -19.04 -14.77 23.37
CA TYR A 1015 -20.38 -14.27 23.66
C TYR A 1015 -21.46 -15.14 22.98
N GLY A 1016 -21.31 -15.36 21.67
CA GLY A 1016 -22.23 -16.17 20.86
C GLY A 1016 -22.43 -17.58 21.39
N TYR A 1017 -21.36 -18.27 21.82
CA TYR A 1017 -21.46 -19.61 22.38
C TYR A 1017 -22.23 -19.64 23.71
N ILE A 1018 -22.01 -18.67 24.58
CA ILE A 1018 -22.68 -18.58 25.89
C ILE A 1018 -24.18 -18.34 25.70
N VAL A 1019 -24.58 -17.34 24.90
CA VAL A 1019 -26.00 -17.02 24.68
C VAL A 1019 -26.75 -18.14 23.95
N SER A 1020 -26.03 -18.92 23.14
CA SER A 1020 -26.55 -20.11 22.46
C SER A 1020 -26.61 -21.36 23.35
N GLY A 1021 -26.13 -21.30 24.60
CA GLY A 1021 -26.22 -22.39 25.59
C GLY A 1021 -25.01 -23.33 25.63
N GLN A 1022 -23.90 -23.03 24.93
CA GLN A 1022 -22.65 -23.79 24.94
C GLN A 1022 -21.60 -23.13 25.87
N GLU A 1023 -21.95 -22.99 27.15
CA GLU A 1023 -21.14 -22.34 28.19
C GLU A 1023 -19.70 -22.88 28.23
N ALA A 1024 -19.53 -24.21 28.22
CA ALA A 1024 -18.21 -24.85 28.28
C ALA A 1024 -17.30 -24.50 27.08
N LYS A 1025 -17.87 -24.37 25.86
CA LYS A 1025 -17.10 -23.98 24.67
C LYS A 1025 -16.66 -22.52 24.78
N GLY A 1026 -17.57 -21.63 25.15
CA GLY A 1026 -17.29 -20.19 25.32
C GLY A 1026 -16.20 -19.95 26.37
N LEU A 1027 -16.33 -20.55 27.55
CA LEU A 1027 -15.34 -20.41 28.61
C LEU A 1027 -13.97 -20.99 28.23
N LYS A 1028 -13.93 -22.14 27.55
CA LYS A 1028 -12.66 -22.72 27.09
C LYS A 1028 -11.93 -21.78 26.12
N LEU A 1029 -12.66 -21.18 25.17
CA LEU A 1029 -12.09 -20.22 24.24
C LEU A 1029 -11.61 -18.95 24.97
N ALA A 1030 -12.40 -18.42 25.91
CA ALA A 1030 -12.02 -17.26 26.72
C ALA A 1030 -10.71 -17.49 27.50
N GLU A 1031 -10.53 -18.66 28.12
CA GLU A 1031 -9.29 -18.98 28.85
C GLU A 1031 -8.06 -19.04 27.93
N VAL A 1032 -8.21 -19.58 26.70
CA VAL A 1032 -7.14 -19.58 25.70
C VAL A 1032 -6.74 -18.15 25.31
N LEU A 1033 -7.71 -17.27 25.09
CA LEU A 1033 -7.47 -15.86 24.77
C LEU A 1033 -6.75 -15.13 25.90
N LYS A 1034 -7.29 -15.22 27.13
CA LYS A 1034 -6.70 -14.59 28.33
C LYS A 1034 -5.26 -15.04 28.56
N LYS A 1035 -4.97 -16.33 28.40
CA LYS A 1035 -3.62 -16.87 28.53
C LYS A 1035 -2.67 -16.28 27.48
N GLY A 1036 -3.08 -16.24 26.21
CA GLY A 1036 -2.27 -15.67 25.13
C GLY A 1036 -1.99 -14.18 25.34
N ILE A 1037 -2.97 -13.42 25.82
CA ILE A 1037 -2.82 -11.99 26.14
C ILE A 1037 -1.76 -11.78 27.23
N PHE A 1038 -1.78 -12.56 28.31
CA PHE A 1038 -0.77 -12.46 29.36
C PHE A 1038 0.61 -12.94 28.91
N GLU A 1039 0.70 -14.01 28.11
CA GLU A 1039 1.98 -14.47 27.55
C GLU A 1039 2.65 -13.40 26.69
N GLU A 1040 1.88 -12.71 25.83
CA GLU A 1040 2.38 -11.60 25.03
C GLU A 1040 2.78 -10.40 25.91
N TYR A 1041 1.91 -10.02 26.85
CA TYR A 1041 2.17 -8.90 27.76
C TYR A 1041 3.45 -9.12 28.58
N ASP A 1042 3.59 -10.31 29.19
CA ASP A 1042 4.72 -10.66 30.04
C ASP A 1042 6.02 -10.76 29.22
N TYR A 1043 5.95 -11.26 27.98
CA TYR A 1043 7.10 -11.21 27.07
C TYR A 1043 7.53 -9.77 26.80
N CYS A 1044 6.61 -8.90 26.40
CA CYS A 1044 6.92 -7.49 26.14
C CYS A 1044 7.51 -6.78 27.38
N MET A 1045 6.98 -7.07 28.57
CA MET A 1045 7.49 -6.53 29.83
C MET A 1045 8.87 -7.05 30.22
N SER A 1046 9.30 -8.20 29.69
CA SER A 1046 10.61 -8.79 29.97
C SER A 1046 11.76 -8.16 29.17
N LEU A 1047 11.44 -7.35 28.16
CA LEU A 1047 12.40 -6.69 27.26
C LEU A 1047 12.99 -5.43 27.88
N SER A 1048 13.99 -4.82 27.23
CA SER A 1048 14.60 -3.58 27.72
C SER A 1048 13.62 -2.40 27.68
N LYS A 1049 13.88 -1.34 28.47
CA LYS A 1049 13.04 -0.12 28.44
C LYS A 1049 13.01 0.53 27.04
N ALA A 1050 14.11 0.46 26.28
CA ALA A 1050 14.17 0.99 24.93
C ALA A 1050 13.26 0.21 23.97
N ASP A 1051 13.26 -1.13 24.05
CA ASP A 1051 12.39 -1.97 23.21
C ASP A 1051 10.90 -1.79 23.58
N GLN A 1052 10.61 -1.62 24.88
CA GLN A 1052 9.26 -1.35 25.36
C GLN A 1052 8.68 -0.05 24.77
N ASN A 1053 9.51 0.94 24.42
CA ASN A 1053 9.05 2.18 23.78
C ASN A 1053 8.51 1.93 22.37
N TYR A 1054 9.19 1.11 21.56
CA TYR A 1054 8.69 0.71 20.23
C TYR A 1054 7.47 -0.21 20.33
N LEU A 1055 7.36 -0.98 21.41
CA LEU A 1055 6.23 -1.87 21.68
C LEU A 1055 5.06 -1.19 22.41
N ARG A 1056 5.10 0.14 22.65
CA ARG A 1056 4.11 0.84 23.49
C ARG A 1056 2.67 0.60 23.04
N ARG A 1057 2.41 0.56 21.73
CA ARG A 1057 1.08 0.25 21.17
C ARG A 1057 0.66 -1.20 21.47
N GLN A 1058 1.57 -2.17 21.30
CA GLN A 1058 1.30 -3.59 21.59
C GLN A 1058 1.02 -3.79 23.09
N ILE A 1059 1.79 -3.14 23.96
CA ILE A 1059 1.62 -3.19 25.42
C ILE A 1059 0.28 -2.57 25.85
N ARG A 1060 -0.04 -1.37 25.35
CA ARG A 1060 -1.24 -0.61 25.75
C ARG A 1060 -2.54 -1.29 25.35
N THR A 1061 -2.53 -2.11 24.31
CA THR A 1061 -3.74 -2.78 23.79
C THR A 1061 -4.08 -4.06 24.54
N LYS A 1062 -3.12 -4.74 25.20
CA LYS A 1062 -3.39 -6.00 25.93
C LYS A 1062 -4.43 -5.88 27.06
N PRO A 1063 -4.42 -4.83 27.90
CA PRO A 1063 -5.47 -4.63 28.91
C PRO A 1063 -6.88 -4.52 28.32
N MET A 1064 -7.02 -3.78 27.21
CA MET A 1064 -8.28 -3.66 26.47
C MET A 1064 -8.71 -4.99 25.86
N GLU A 1065 -7.79 -5.74 25.25
CA GLU A 1065 -8.11 -7.09 24.73
C GLU A 1065 -8.55 -8.04 25.85
N TYR A 1066 -7.94 -7.95 27.04
CA TYR A 1066 -8.34 -8.74 28.19
C TYR A 1066 -9.75 -8.40 28.66
N SER A 1067 -10.08 -7.10 28.76
CA SER A 1067 -11.42 -6.67 29.14
C SER A 1067 -12.47 -7.06 28.10
N LEU A 1068 -12.15 -7.02 26.79
CA LEU A 1068 -13.05 -7.50 25.74
C LEU A 1068 -13.43 -8.99 25.93
N VAL A 1069 -12.46 -9.84 26.26
CA VAL A 1069 -12.72 -11.27 26.51
C VAL A 1069 -13.56 -11.46 27.76
N VAL A 1070 -13.29 -10.70 28.82
CA VAL A 1070 -14.06 -10.76 30.07
C VAL A 1070 -15.49 -10.25 29.85
N SER A 1071 -15.65 -9.12 29.18
CA SER A 1071 -16.94 -8.51 28.82
C SER A 1071 -17.79 -9.50 28.03
N ALA A 1072 -17.21 -10.16 27.01
CA ALA A 1072 -17.95 -11.13 26.21
C ALA A 1072 -18.58 -12.27 27.04
N VAL A 1073 -17.92 -12.70 28.12
CA VAL A 1073 -18.46 -13.70 29.05
C VAL A 1073 -19.52 -13.10 29.97
N THR A 1074 -19.24 -11.94 30.59
CA THR A 1074 -20.16 -11.29 31.53
C THR A 1074 -21.44 -10.83 30.83
N ASP A 1075 -21.33 -10.29 29.63
CA ASP A 1075 -22.45 -9.86 28.79
C ASP A 1075 -23.25 -11.07 28.32
N GLY A 1076 -22.58 -12.16 27.97
CA GLY A 1076 -23.21 -13.43 27.63
C GLY A 1076 -24.07 -13.96 28.78
N TYR A 1077 -23.53 -13.98 30.01
CA TYR A 1077 -24.28 -14.38 31.21
C TYR A 1077 -25.43 -13.44 31.55
N THR A 1078 -25.20 -12.14 31.44
CA THR A 1078 -26.22 -11.11 31.70
C THR A 1078 -27.38 -11.24 30.72
N THR A 1079 -27.08 -11.47 29.44
CA THR A 1079 -28.07 -11.67 28.37
C THR A 1079 -28.98 -12.88 28.66
N ILE A 1080 -28.43 -13.96 29.21
CA ILE A 1080 -29.21 -15.16 29.57
C ILE A 1080 -29.80 -15.10 31.00
N GLY A 1081 -29.75 -13.94 31.65
CA GLY A 1081 -30.34 -13.71 32.97
C GLY A 1081 -29.57 -14.30 34.16
N LYS A 1082 -28.29 -14.65 34.00
CA LYS A 1082 -27.42 -15.22 35.06
C LYS A 1082 -26.43 -14.19 35.61
N LYS A 1083 -26.92 -13.08 36.16
CA LYS A 1083 -26.08 -11.98 36.65
C LYS A 1083 -25.07 -12.39 37.73
N ASP A 1084 -25.44 -13.26 38.66
CA ASP A 1084 -24.53 -13.74 39.72
C ASP A 1084 -23.32 -14.47 39.13
N LYS A 1085 -23.54 -15.32 38.12
CA LYS A 1085 -22.44 -15.98 37.39
C LYS A 1085 -21.55 -14.99 36.65
N ALA A 1086 -22.11 -13.90 36.12
CA ALA A 1086 -21.34 -12.86 35.47
C ALA A 1086 -20.41 -12.18 36.47
N TYR A 1087 -20.95 -11.78 37.63
CA TYR A 1087 -20.18 -11.18 38.72
C TYR A 1087 -19.07 -12.13 39.24
N ASP A 1088 -19.41 -13.38 39.53
CA ASP A 1088 -18.43 -14.39 39.98
C ASP A 1088 -17.29 -14.58 38.97
N TYR A 1089 -17.61 -14.62 37.68
CA TYR A 1089 -16.60 -14.75 36.63
C TYR A 1089 -15.71 -13.50 36.52
N LEU A 1090 -16.30 -12.31 36.66
CA LEU A 1090 -15.57 -11.05 36.64
C LEU A 1090 -14.60 -10.97 37.82
N VAL A 1091 -15.05 -11.24 39.04
CA VAL A 1091 -14.20 -11.30 40.25
C VAL A 1091 -13.07 -12.31 40.05
N LYS A 1092 -13.38 -13.52 39.56
CA LYS A 1092 -12.37 -14.53 39.25
C LYS A 1092 -11.37 -14.08 38.19
N SER A 1093 -11.80 -13.27 37.22
CA SER A 1093 -10.93 -12.72 36.18
C SER A 1093 -10.02 -11.60 36.68
N ILE A 1094 -10.28 -11.04 37.86
CA ILE A 1094 -9.41 -10.07 38.54
C ILE A 1094 -8.31 -10.79 39.36
N GLU A 1095 -8.55 -12.00 39.87
CA GLU A 1095 -7.59 -12.75 40.70
C GLU A 1095 -6.16 -12.86 40.10
N PRO A 1096 -5.96 -13.12 38.79
CA PRO A 1096 -4.61 -13.16 38.21
C PRO A 1096 -3.89 -11.80 38.24
N ILE A 1097 -4.65 -10.71 38.12
CA ILE A 1097 -4.15 -9.34 38.19
C ILE A 1097 -3.80 -9.02 39.65
N ASP A 1098 -4.67 -9.38 40.59
CA ASP A 1098 -4.40 -9.29 42.03
C ASP A 1098 -3.14 -10.05 42.43
N LYS A 1099 -2.94 -11.25 41.88
CA LYS A 1099 -1.71 -12.02 42.13
C LYS A 1099 -0.47 -11.28 41.62
N LYS A 1100 -0.50 -10.73 40.40
CA LYS A 1100 0.60 -9.93 39.84
C LYS A 1100 0.86 -8.68 40.69
N PHE A 1101 -0.18 -7.98 41.10
CA PHE A 1101 -0.10 -6.80 41.97
C PHE A 1101 0.51 -7.13 43.33
N ASN A 1102 0.02 -8.17 43.99
CA ASN A 1102 0.52 -8.59 45.30
C ASN A 1102 1.99 -9.01 45.22
N THR A 1103 2.40 -9.77 44.20
CA THR A 1103 3.81 -10.10 43.98
C THR A 1103 4.66 -8.84 43.75
N PHE A 1104 4.18 -7.87 42.98
CA PHE A 1104 4.86 -6.59 42.79
C PHE A 1104 5.05 -5.83 44.12
N VAL A 1105 4.00 -5.77 44.95
CA VAL A 1105 4.03 -5.13 46.27
C VAL A 1105 5.01 -5.83 47.23
N GLU A 1106 5.02 -7.17 47.27
CA GLU A 1106 5.99 -7.90 48.10
C GLU A 1106 7.43 -7.67 47.64
N ASN A 1107 7.69 -7.66 46.33
CA ASN A 1107 9.01 -7.33 45.80
C ASN A 1107 9.46 -5.92 46.21
N LEU A 1108 8.56 -4.93 46.22
CA LEU A 1108 8.88 -3.58 46.70
C LEU A 1108 9.25 -3.56 48.19
N LYS A 1109 8.54 -4.31 49.03
CA LYS A 1109 8.84 -4.41 50.47
C LYS A 1109 10.19 -5.05 50.76
N GLU A 1110 10.65 -5.96 49.89
CA GLU A 1110 11.98 -6.58 50.00
C GLU A 1110 13.11 -5.63 49.57
N MET A 1111 12.79 -4.49 48.94
CA MET A 1111 13.76 -3.47 48.53
C MET A 1111 14.00 -2.42 49.64
N GLY A 1112 15.17 -1.79 49.62
CA GLY A 1112 15.41 -0.60 50.45
C GLY A 1112 14.53 0.58 50.01
N LYS A 1113 14.09 1.40 50.97
CA LYS A 1113 13.13 2.51 50.80
C LYS A 1113 13.31 3.36 49.54
N GLU A 1114 14.53 3.83 49.30
CA GLU A 1114 14.86 4.69 48.15
C GLU A 1114 14.67 3.96 46.82
N LYS A 1115 15.03 2.66 46.78
CA LYS A 1115 14.82 1.81 45.60
C LYS A 1115 13.34 1.45 45.41
N ALA A 1116 12.63 1.17 46.50
CA ALA A 1116 11.19 0.90 46.47
C ALA A 1116 10.40 2.10 45.92
N MET A 1117 10.74 3.33 46.34
CA MET A 1117 10.13 4.55 45.77
C MET A 1117 10.36 4.65 44.26
N ASN A 1118 11.61 4.47 43.80
CA ASN A 1118 11.93 4.56 42.37
C ASN A 1118 11.27 3.47 41.52
N GLU A 1119 11.09 2.25 42.06
CA GLU A 1119 10.47 1.14 41.33
C GLU A 1119 8.94 1.12 41.45
N SER A 1120 8.35 1.91 42.36
CA SER A 1120 6.91 1.92 42.62
C SER A 1120 6.07 2.38 41.43
N GLU A 1121 6.62 3.23 40.55
CA GLU A 1121 6.00 3.63 39.29
C GLU A 1121 5.72 2.43 38.37
N GLY A 1122 6.42 1.31 38.56
CA GLY A 1122 6.16 0.04 37.88
C GLY A 1122 4.73 -0.47 38.05
N VAL A 1123 3.98 0.01 39.04
CA VAL A 1123 2.55 -0.29 39.22
C VAL A 1123 1.72 0.11 38.00
N GLN A 1124 2.14 1.12 37.24
CA GLN A 1124 1.49 1.57 36.00
C GLN A 1124 1.49 0.51 34.89
N LYS A 1125 2.25 -0.58 35.06
CA LYS A 1125 2.19 -1.75 34.18
C LYS A 1125 0.99 -2.64 34.51
N ILE A 1126 0.51 -2.62 35.75
CA ILE A 1126 -0.58 -3.48 36.21
C ILE A 1126 -1.91 -2.73 36.21
N THR A 1127 -1.93 -1.47 36.64
CA THR A 1127 -3.16 -0.67 36.79
C THR A 1127 -4.05 -0.57 35.54
N PRO A 1128 -3.53 -0.56 34.29
CA PRO A 1128 -4.39 -0.51 33.12
C PRO A 1128 -5.34 -1.70 33.02
N PHE A 1129 -4.94 -2.90 33.47
CA PHE A 1129 -5.84 -4.07 33.49
C PHE A 1129 -7.02 -3.87 34.44
N TYR A 1130 -6.82 -3.20 35.58
CA TYR A 1130 -7.93 -2.85 36.48
C TYR A 1130 -8.83 -1.79 35.86
N GLN A 1131 -8.26 -0.72 35.29
CA GLN A 1131 -9.02 0.39 34.71
C GLN A 1131 -10.04 -0.09 33.67
N TYR A 1132 -9.63 -0.91 32.72
CA TYR A 1132 -10.55 -1.46 31.71
C TYR A 1132 -11.59 -2.44 32.28
N LEU A 1133 -11.32 -3.08 33.42
CA LEU A 1133 -12.28 -3.96 34.08
C LEU A 1133 -13.22 -3.21 35.03
N PHE A 1134 -12.89 -1.99 35.44
CA PHE A 1134 -13.79 -1.15 36.23
C PHE A 1134 -15.05 -0.80 35.45
N ASP A 1135 -14.92 -0.47 34.16
CA ASP A 1135 -16.05 -0.23 33.28
C ASP A 1135 -16.97 -1.47 33.16
N VAL A 1136 -16.38 -2.66 33.16
CA VAL A 1136 -17.13 -3.94 33.14
C VAL A 1136 -17.77 -4.23 34.50
N MET A 1137 -17.17 -3.77 35.60
CA MET A 1137 -17.65 -3.97 36.97
C MET A 1137 -18.75 -3.00 37.38
N GLU A 1138 -18.75 -1.78 36.85
CA GLU A 1138 -19.66 -0.70 37.24
C GLU A 1138 -21.15 -1.11 37.27
N PRO A 1139 -21.68 -1.87 36.30
CA PRO A 1139 -23.09 -2.32 36.32
C PRO A 1139 -23.43 -3.33 37.43
N PHE A 1140 -22.41 -3.97 38.04
CA PHE A 1140 -22.56 -4.95 39.10
C PHE A 1140 -22.23 -4.39 40.48
N ASP A 1141 -21.17 -3.57 40.57
CA ASP A 1141 -20.69 -2.94 41.79
C ASP A 1141 -20.05 -1.57 41.49
N SER A 1142 -20.83 -0.51 41.71
CA SER A 1142 -20.40 0.88 41.47
C SER A 1142 -19.37 1.41 42.49
N THR A 1143 -19.14 0.73 43.62
CA THR A 1143 -18.15 1.19 44.63
C THR A 1143 -16.80 0.50 44.48
N TYR A 1144 -16.78 -0.69 43.86
CA TYR A 1144 -15.57 -1.51 43.67
C TYR A 1144 -14.37 -0.73 43.13
N SER A 1145 -14.54 0.07 42.07
CA SER A 1145 -13.44 0.84 41.46
C SER A 1145 -12.73 1.73 42.47
N LYS A 1146 -13.50 2.53 43.23
CA LYS A 1146 -12.95 3.47 44.23
C LYS A 1146 -12.28 2.73 45.39
N GLU A 1147 -12.89 1.65 45.85
CA GLU A 1147 -12.34 0.80 46.91
C GLU A 1147 -11.02 0.16 46.47
N LYS A 1148 -10.97 -0.36 45.25
CA LYS A 1148 -9.79 -1.03 44.69
C LYS A 1148 -8.65 -0.05 44.43
N GLU A 1149 -8.94 1.13 43.88
CA GLU A 1149 -7.94 2.20 43.72
C GLU A 1149 -7.35 2.64 45.05
N THR A 1150 -8.20 2.78 46.08
CA THR A 1150 -7.76 3.10 47.45
C THR A 1150 -6.88 1.99 48.01
N GLN A 1151 -7.25 0.71 47.81
CA GLN A 1151 -6.46 -0.45 48.23
C GLN A 1151 -5.09 -0.46 47.55
N ILE A 1152 -5.05 -0.26 46.24
CA ILE A 1152 -3.81 -0.22 45.44
C ILE A 1152 -2.91 0.89 45.94
N THR A 1153 -3.46 2.11 46.08
CA THR A 1153 -2.71 3.29 46.54
C THR A 1153 -2.13 3.08 47.93
N ASN A 1154 -2.93 2.60 48.88
CA ASN A 1154 -2.48 2.35 50.25
C ASN A 1154 -1.40 1.25 50.31
N ALA A 1155 -1.52 0.19 49.50
CA ALA A 1155 -0.53 -0.88 49.45
C ALA A 1155 0.82 -0.39 48.91
N ILE A 1156 0.83 0.46 47.88
CA ILE A 1156 2.06 1.06 47.35
C ILE A 1156 2.69 2.04 48.34
N ILE A 1157 1.89 2.91 48.97
CA ILE A 1157 2.38 3.82 50.02
C ILE A 1157 3.04 3.02 51.14
N LYS A 1158 2.38 1.95 51.61
CA LYS A 1158 2.93 1.12 52.69
C LYS A 1158 4.19 0.36 52.31
N ALA A 1159 4.33 -0.05 51.05
CA ALA A 1159 5.52 -0.77 50.56
C ALA A 1159 6.72 0.14 50.28
N THR A 1160 6.50 1.45 50.15
CA THR A 1160 7.53 2.46 49.85
C THR A 1160 7.94 3.30 51.07
N GLN A 1161 7.30 3.07 52.22
CA GLN A 1161 7.59 3.71 53.51
C GLN A 1161 8.62 2.92 54.31
#